data_AF-A0AAV2S5R6-F1
#
_entry.id   AF-A0AAV2S5R6-F1
#
_cell.length_a   1.000
_cell.length_b   1.000
_cell.length_c   1.000
_cell.angle_alpha   90.00
_cell.angle_beta   90.00
_cell.angle_gamma   90.00
#
_symmetry.space_group_name_H-M   'P 1'
#
loop_
_entity.id
_entity.type
_entity.pdbx_description
1 polymer ?
#
loop_
_entity_poly.entity_id
_entity_poly.type
_entity_poly.pdbx_seq_one_letter_code
_entity_poly.pdbx_strand_id
1 'polypeptide(L)'
;KFQTDSRANYEQLGKCIINRICLGLRLDTSYIKDGHFQDEKGWTLLHYAADTNNESEARILLDNNLVSANVIAYDQSTPADVAKKNNHHNLARMLTNYRHQRDYSIVEIMAQDLLEKHNMQHAQEQEENKPNAIKTLTDRIKNTIDKKNKVEDHDLYQLLLYKISKEDNIEDVVKLLNIGCPVTPVRNFDVHALRLAIDLDRPRITTALLAVGADVFFRSYDCDLLKYTWKSTEPTICLKMIITRMYEHRMRLEKKNLKHKPNLDRILEKILLSMKDKPENSDDRLRKVKYKDNSKKYTCKELTNLLCEAVDNNCPFLISFLRNAGARAYHLSQSGKNAIHHSLDSKTELEEMLVTHIGGSLFVANSEGKTPADGMQNIMKIKLEEIMAMSEFTKLENSLCSARGNETSQIKQIALLFACLYASYGKYEDETVSWKELYTYSLELLSGTKDEKEELDSSENITSVDDDFYKKDDRLTWVYRLCQKIAQDVEYNELIDHQEYERMSLPELIDCLNHLKKKITRISEETIKIQVKKEEIDLPIMNCDNILKDALGYTCKKKLDLFLHMLICQAKVNPENYLDDMLKTRPLHYAAANGIQSTVAYLIRTCRVYRYASDINKNNAAHYAYMNGKIETGDYLIDVEEKLKRETNSSGRTPYDLYKAFNSRVEKLKPKSIPEEHKSEWKQKLQVVCEQNNEKELTKIQMDLCRLRRKIEHSTFKDLALNQLVDYCEGENNTIYKEVVNFIKQVCKDIGQKNQYFQGKLIPAGSAADGVRLKEPEESDFNLVLDWEDVTAKLEELPNDQQEWKGYNKKIVLHSNNPDIKHLISGSNLIDEFFSAVKEAIPKFLNFRDKRLSLVLPGVKKRAVGVGLTLAWMGTDHKLLLVDVDLVPVIKTARPPGYEHPVLTEHLLNCPQSVDHTIEIAGMKWKFSFEDLHAAYINSIGNNSWRFSQALEENYIMHNLSKDKRSIFLISKYIVSALKPEEWYPDRYKEQYRYFSSKFFMLPAPQGFLLKTAFFIELQRISEEKYWDQRYYLDRVKSIFLHMCKQTEDRDFLLESLLPNKELKVNTIVLKCGKLPAYFAKCTQKPCAGYLAATILEAFNTMDKSDFVS
;
A
#
# COMPACT_ATOMS: atom_id res chain seq x y z
N LYS A 1 -18.44 21.39 -42.90
CA LYS A 1 -18.66 22.12 -44.18
C LYS A 1 -17.70 23.31 -44.37
N PHE A 2 -16.62 23.43 -43.59
CA PHE A 2 -15.57 24.43 -43.81
C PHE A 2 -14.31 23.68 -44.20
N GLN A 3 -13.94 23.76 -45.47
CA GLN A 3 -12.82 23.04 -46.07
C GLN A 3 -11.98 23.99 -46.95
N THR A 4 -11.92 25.28 -46.57
CA THR A 4 -11.16 26.32 -47.28
C THR A 4 -10.55 27.32 -46.30
N ASP A 5 -9.22 27.41 -46.34
CA ASP A 5 -8.31 28.20 -45.51
C ASP A 5 -8.50 29.72 -45.62
N SER A 6 -9.15 30.33 -44.62
CA SER A 6 -9.00 31.78 -44.42
C SER A 6 -9.24 32.19 -42.97
N ARG A 7 -8.46 33.17 -42.49
CA ARG A 7 -8.57 33.85 -41.19
C ARG A 7 -10.01 34.28 -40.86
N ALA A 8 -10.80 34.62 -41.89
CA ALA A 8 -12.20 35.02 -41.76
C ALA A 8 -13.12 33.89 -41.27
N ASN A 9 -12.85 32.63 -41.64
CA ASN A 9 -13.64 31.48 -41.19
C ASN A 9 -13.40 31.16 -39.70
N TYR A 10 -12.18 31.38 -39.19
CA TYR A 10 -11.84 31.19 -37.77
C TYR A 10 -12.42 32.28 -36.88
N GLU A 11 -12.38 33.53 -37.32
CA GLU A 11 -13.05 34.62 -36.61
C GLU A 11 -14.58 34.43 -36.58
N GLN A 12 -15.18 33.90 -37.65
CA GLN A 12 -16.60 33.56 -37.66
C GLN A 12 -16.93 32.40 -36.71
N LEU A 13 -16.10 31.37 -36.66
CA LEU A 13 -16.26 30.24 -35.73
C LEU A 13 -16.12 30.69 -34.27
N GLY A 14 -15.09 31.48 -33.96
CA GLY A 14 -14.87 32.09 -32.65
C GLY A 14 -16.06 32.95 -32.23
N LYS A 15 -16.50 33.88 -33.08
CA LYS A 15 -17.69 34.72 -32.82
C LYS A 15 -18.96 33.91 -32.64
N CYS A 16 -19.15 32.79 -33.36
CA CYS A 16 -20.32 31.92 -33.21
C CYS A 16 -20.32 31.14 -31.89
N ILE A 17 -19.14 30.66 -31.45
CA ILE A 17 -18.95 29.97 -30.17
C ILE A 17 -19.18 30.95 -29.02
N ILE A 18 -18.57 32.13 -29.09
CA ILE A 18 -18.66 33.17 -28.06
C ILE A 18 -20.08 33.76 -27.97
N ASN A 19 -20.75 34.05 -29.09
CA ASN A 19 -22.16 34.52 -29.06
C ASN A 19 -23.11 33.50 -28.42
N ARG A 20 -22.92 32.19 -28.65
CA ARG A 20 -23.75 31.15 -28.04
C ARG A 20 -23.52 31.03 -26.53
N ILE A 21 -22.28 31.21 -26.07
CA ILE A 21 -21.93 31.25 -24.63
C ILE A 21 -22.53 32.50 -23.97
N CYS A 22 -22.42 33.67 -24.60
CA CYS A 22 -22.93 34.94 -24.06
C CYS A 22 -24.47 35.01 -23.99
N LEU A 23 -25.20 34.25 -24.82
CA LEU A 23 -26.67 34.17 -24.80
C LEU A 23 -27.23 33.15 -23.79
N GLY A 24 -26.39 32.48 -22.99
CA GLY A 24 -26.83 31.51 -21.97
C GLY A 24 -27.42 30.21 -22.54
N LEU A 25 -27.30 29.98 -23.85
CA LEU A 25 -27.75 28.75 -24.49
C LEU A 25 -26.74 27.63 -24.20
N ARG A 26 -27.20 26.52 -23.59
CA ARG A 26 -26.38 25.30 -23.41
C ARG A 26 -25.81 24.87 -24.76
N LEU A 27 -24.50 25.04 -24.93
CA LEU A 27 -23.76 24.37 -25.98
C LEU A 27 -23.67 22.89 -25.61
N ASP A 28 -24.18 22.02 -26.48
CA ASP A 28 -23.86 20.60 -26.42
C ASP A 28 -22.34 20.46 -26.66
N THR A 29 -21.58 20.34 -25.57
CA THR A 29 -20.11 20.32 -25.56
C THR A 29 -19.52 19.09 -26.25
N SER A 30 -20.35 18.18 -26.75
CA SER A 30 -19.95 17.11 -27.66
C SER A 30 -19.46 17.65 -29.01
N TYR A 31 -19.88 18.85 -29.43
CA TYR A 31 -19.53 19.44 -30.73
C TYR A 31 -18.42 20.52 -30.72
N ILE A 32 -18.02 21.05 -29.56
CA ILE A 32 -16.95 22.06 -29.46
C ILE A 32 -15.74 21.43 -28.78
N LYS A 33 -14.94 20.73 -29.58
CA LYS A 33 -13.65 20.13 -29.18
C LYS A 33 -12.43 20.79 -29.83
N ASP A 34 -12.57 22.00 -30.37
CA ASP A 34 -11.55 22.64 -31.21
C ASP A 34 -10.92 23.92 -30.62
N GLY A 35 -10.99 24.15 -29.30
CA GLY A 35 -10.30 25.29 -28.69
C GLY A 35 -8.77 25.22 -28.82
N HIS A 36 -8.21 24.01 -28.78
CA HIS A 36 -6.78 23.75 -29.02
C HIS A 36 -6.43 23.53 -30.49
N PHE A 37 -7.38 23.74 -31.40
CA PHE A 37 -7.09 23.69 -32.83
C PHE A 37 -6.05 24.75 -33.17
N GLN A 38 -4.97 24.32 -33.81
CA GLN A 38 -3.90 25.18 -34.29
C GLN A 38 -4.01 25.31 -35.80
N ASP A 39 -3.97 26.55 -36.29
CA ASP A 39 -3.85 26.79 -37.72
C ASP A 39 -2.45 26.44 -38.25
N GLU A 40 -2.20 26.70 -39.54
CA GLU A 40 -0.91 26.41 -40.19
C GLU A 40 0.29 27.17 -39.58
N LYS A 41 0.05 28.18 -38.74
CA LYS A 41 1.08 28.93 -38.00
C LYS A 41 1.21 28.46 -36.55
N GLY A 42 0.45 27.45 -36.15
CA GLY A 42 0.40 26.98 -34.76
C GLY A 42 -0.53 27.82 -33.87
N TRP A 43 -1.30 28.76 -34.42
CA TRP A 43 -2.12 29.68 -33.64
C TRP A 43 -3.45 29.07 -33.25
N THR A 44 -3.79 29.21 -31.97
CA THR A 44 -5.10 28.85 -31.41
C THR A 44 -6.01 30.07 -31.31
N LEU A 45 -7.30 29.84 -31.01
CA LEU A 45 -8.25 30.92 -30.71
C LEU A 45 -7.74 31.88 -29.62
N LEU A 46 -6.93 31.39 -28.67
CA LEU A 46 -6.35 32.23 -27.63
C LEU A 46 -5.21 33.13 -28.15
N HIS A 47 -4.44 32.69 -29.15
CA HIS A 47 -3.46 33.54 -29.85
C HIS A 47 -4.16 34.64 -30.66
N TYR A 48 -5.28 34.32 -31.30
CA TYR A 48 -6.10 35.31 -32.02
C TYR A 48 -6.73 36.33 -31.06
N ALA A 49 -7.28 35.89 -29.92
CA ALA A 49 -7.79 36.81 -28.90
C ALA A 49 -6.68 37.73 -28.35
N ALA A 50 -5.46 37.20 -28.19
CA ALA A 50 -4.28 37.99 -27.82
C ALA A 50 -3.84 38.99 -28.91
N ASP A 51 -3.92 38.59 -30.18
CA ASP A 51 -3.59 39.42 -31.34
C ASP A 51 -4.56 40.61 -31.48
N THR A 52 -5.84 40.43 -31.13
CA THR A 52 -6.90 41.45 -31.26
C THR A 52 -7.25 42.17 -29.95
N ASN A 53 -6.49 41.98 -28.87
CA ASN A 53 -6.77 42.51 -27.52
C ASN A 53 -8.15 42.16 -26.94
N ASN A 54 -8.69 41.00 -27.29
CA ASN A 54 -10.04 40.63 -26.88
C ASN A 54 -10.03 39.91 -25.53
N GLU A 55 -9.98 40.70 -24.45
CA GLU A 55 -9.91 40.19 -23.08
C GLU A 55 -11.12 39.32 -22.70
N SER A 56 -12.33 39.69 -23.13
CA SER A 56 -13.54 38.93 -22.86
C SER A 56 -13.51 37.54 -23.50
N GLU A 57 -13.07 37.44 -24.76
CA GLU A 57 -12.92 36.15 -25.43
C GLU A 57 -11.80 35.32 -24.81
N ALA A 58 -10.66 35.95 -24.47
CA ALA A 58 -9.56 35.26 -23.79
C ALA A 58 -9.98 34.71 -22.42
N ARG A 59 -10.75 35.46 -21.64
CA ARG A 59 -11.34 35.00 -20.37
C ARG A 59 -12.32 33.86 -20.59
N ILE A 60 -13.25 33.98 -21.53
CA ILE A 60 -14.19 32.90 -21.85
C ILE A 60 -13.45 31.61 -22.24
N LEU A 61 -12.40 31.70 -23.05
CA LEU A 61 -11.59 30.56 -23.46
C LEU A 61 -10.82 29.92 -22.29
N LEU A 62 -10.28 30.73 -21.38
CA LEU A 62 -9.50 30.29 -20.22
C LEU A 62 -10.39 29.78 -19.07
N ASP A 63 -11.41 30.53 -18.69
CA ASP A 63 -12.33 30.23 -17.59
C ASP A 63 -13.16 28.97 -17.87
N ASN A 64 -13.46 28.68 -19.15
CA ASN A 64 -14.16 27.46 -19.57
C ASN A 64 -13.21 26.31 -19.97
N ASN A 65 -11.90 26.44 -19.72
CA ASN A 65 -10.89 25.42 -20.03
C ASN A 65 -10.86 24.95 -21.49
N LEU A 66 -11.23 25.82 -22.43
CA LEU A 66 -11.26 25.50 -23.85
C LEU A 66 -9.86 25.52 -24.48
N VAL A 67 -8.94 26.32 -23.94
CA VAL A 67 -7.54 26.47 -24.38
C VAL A 67 -6.63 26.74 -23.17
N SER A 68 -5.42 26.19 -23.17
CA SER A 68 -4.41 26.47 -22.12
C SER A 68 -3.71 27.80 -22.35
N ALA A 69 -3.44 28.57 -21.28
CA ALA A 69 -2.61 29.77 -21.33
C ALA A 69 -1.15 29.50 -21.77
N ASN A 70 -0.69 28.24 -21.64
CA ASN A 70 0.67 27.81 -21.98
C ASN A 70 0.82 27.29 -23.41
N VAL A 71 -0.24 27.41 -24.23
CA VAL A 71 -0.16 27.01 -25.64
C VAL A 71 0.84 27.89 -26.38
N ILE A 72 1.54 27.31 -27.36
CA ILE A 72 2.60 27.96 -28.12
C ILE A 72 2.37 27.76 -29.62
N ALA A 73 2.61 28.80 -30.39
CA ALA A 73 2.65 28.75 -31.84
C ALA A 73 3.96 28.11 -32.35
N TYR A 74 4.04 27.85 -33.66
CA TYR A 74 5.25 27.24 -34.27
C TYR A 74 6.48 28.14 -34.19
N ASP A 75 6.30 29.45 -34.09
CA ASP A 75 7.37 30.43 -33.84
C ASP A 75 7.75 30.54 -32.34
N GLN A 76 7.24 29.63 -31.51
CA GLN A 76 7.40 29.57 -30.06
C GLN A 76 6.75 30.73 -29.28
N SER A 77 5.95 31.58 -29.92
CA SER A 77 5.22 32.61 -29.20
C SER A 77 4.05 32.01 -28.41
N THR A 78 3.88 32.42 -27.14
CA THR A 78 2.64 32.16 -26.38
C THR A 78 1.60 33.24 -26.70
N PRO A 79 0.30 33.04 -26.37
CA PRO A 79 -0.68 34.12 -26.43
C PRO A 79 -0.25 35.36 -25.63
N ALA A 80 0.44 35.19 -24.50
CA ALA A 80 0.98 36.30 -23.73
C ALA A 80 2.09 37.05 -24.51
N ASP A 81 2.92 36.34 -25.26
CA ASP A 81 3.98 36.95 -26.09
C ASP A 81 3.40 37.66 -27.32
N VAL A 82 2.36 37.10 -27.94
CA VAL A 82 1.60 37.76 -29.01
C VAL A 82 0.95 39.04 -28.49
N ALA A 83 0.30 38.99 -27.33
CA ALA A 83 -0.27 40.17 -26.68
C ALA A 83 0.82 41.22 -26.36
N LYS A 84 2.00 40.82 -25.84
CA LYS A 84 3.12 41.74 -25.60
C LYS A 84 3.64 42.37 -26.88
N LYS A 85 3.81 41.57 -27.94
CA LYS A 85 4.31 42.01 -29.24
C LYS A 85 3.40 43.07 -29.87
N ASN A 86 2.10 42.97 -29.62
CA ASN A 86 1.10 43.93 -30.08
C ASN A 86 0.79 45.04 -29.04
N ASN A 87 1.58 45.19 -27.97
CA ASN A 87 1.41 46.18 -26.90
C ASN A 87 0.11 46.05 -26.07
N HIS A 88 -0.50 44.87 -26.03
CA HIS A 88 -1.68 44.55 -25.21
C HIS A 88 -1.27 44.16 -23.78
N HIS A 89 -0.64 45.09 -23.05
CA HIS A 89 0.01 44.81 -21.76
C HIS A 89 -0.92 44.27 -20.67
N ASN A 90 -2.18 44.72 -20.62
CA ASN A 90 -3.15 44.25 -19.63
C ASN A 90 -3.57 42.80 -19.90
N LEU A 91 -3.86 42.47 -21.16
CA LEU A 91 -4.18 41.12 -21.59
C LEU A 91 -2.97 40.20 -21.43
N ALA A 92 -1.76 40.64 -21.79
CA ALA A 92 -0.53 39.89 -21.56
C ALA A 92 -0.31 39.57 -20.08
N ARG A 93 -0.55 40.54 -19.18
CA ARG A 93 -0.46 40.33 -17.73
C ARG A 93 -1.53 39.36 -17.23
N MET A 94 -2.75 39.46 -17.74
CA MET A 94 -3.82 38.50 -17.43
C MET A 94 -3.42 37.08 -17.86
N LEU A 95 -3.02 36.88 -19.11
CA LEU A 95 -2.59 35.59 -19.66
C LEU A 95 -1.40 35.02 -18.87
N THR A 96 -0.45 35.88 -18.48
CA THR A 96 0.70 35.50 -17.63
C THR A 96 0.27 35.11 -16.21
N ASN A 97 -0.72 35.81 -15.62
CA ASN A 97 -1.26 35.45 -14.31
C ASN A 97 -2.05 34.13 -14.32
N TYR A 98 -2.81 33.85 -15.39
CA TYR A 98 -3.47 32.55 -15.57
C TYR A 98 -2.47 31.40 -15.73
N ARG A 99 -1.29 31.68 -16.31
CA ARG A 99 -0.15 30.75 -16.33
C ARG A 99 0.38 30.47 -14.91
N HIS A 100 0.58 31.51 -14.10
CA HIS A 100 1.11 31.37 -12.74
C HIS A 100 0.13 30.82 -11.68
N GLN A 101 -1.19 31.03 -11.83
CA GLN A 101 -2.20 30.49 -10.91
C GLN A 101 -2.35 28.96 -10.97
N ARG A 102 -1.88 28.32 -12.05
CA ARG A 102 -1.84 26.87 -12.20
C ARG A 102 -0.50 26.21 -11.82
N ASP A 103 0.57 27.00 -11.62
CA ASP A 103 1.94 26.53 -11.33
C ASP A 103 2.14 26.02 -9.88
N TYR A 104 1.06 25.70 -9.17
CA TYR A 104 1.12 24.89 -7.95
C TYR A 104 0.01 23.84 -8.00
N SER A 105 0.15 22.87 -8.90
CA SER A 105 -0.63 21.64 -8.73
C SER A 105 -0.18 20.94 -7.44
N ILE A 106 -1.10 20.29 -6.73
CA ILE A 106 -0.78 19.37 -5.63
C ILE A 106 0.35 18.38 -6.02
N VAL A 107 0.42 18.01 -7.30
CA VAL A 107 1.44 17.13 -7.87
C VAL A 107 2.84 17.77 -7.89
N GLU A 108 2.96 19.07 -8.17
CA GLU A 108 4.24 19.81 -8.09
C GLU A 108 4.69 20.00 -6.64
N ILE A 109 3.77 20.30 -5.72
CA ILE A 109 4.06 20.38 -4.28
C ILE A 109 4.51 19.02 -3.75
N MET A 110 3.84 17.93 -4.15
CA MET A 110 4.18 16.57 -3.69
C MET A 110 5.42 15.97 -4.37
N ALA A 111 5.69 16.32 -5.64
CA ALA A 111 6.95 15.97 -6.29
C ALA A 111 8.12 16.67 -5.59
N GLN A 112 7.94 17.95 -5.23
CA GLN A 112 8.89 18.68 -4.38
C GLN A 112 9.00 18.04 -2.98
N ASP A 113 7.90 17.65 -2.34
CA ASP A 113 7.86 17.02 -1.02
C ASP A 113 8.48 15.59 -1.01
N LEU A 114 8.40 14.85 -2.12
CA LEU A 114 9.07 13.55 -2.33
C LEU A 114 10.58 13.72 -2.55
N LEU A 115 10.99 14.72 -3.35
CA LEU A 115 12.38 15.13 -3.52
C LEU A 115 12.95 15.68 -2.19
N GLU A 116 12.16 16.43 -1.43
CA GLU A 116 12.52 17.01 -0.12
C GLU A 116 12.62 15.95 0.97
N LYS A 117 11.71 14.98 1.06
CA LYS A 117 11.82 13.86 2.02
C LYS A 117 13.05 12.98 1.77
N HIS A 118 13.43 12.79 0.50
CA HIS A 118 14.63 12.05 0.13
C HIS A 118 15.91 12.88 0.40
N ASN A 119 15.85 14.20 0.23
CA ASN A 119 16.95 15.11 0.63
C ASN A 119 17.07 15.24 2.15
N MET A 120 15.96 15.21 2.90
CA MET A 120 15.96 15.26 4.38
C MET A 120 16.52 13.98 5.02
N GLN A 121 16.46 12.85 4.34
CA GLN A 121 17.14 11.62 4.76
C GLN A 121 18.68 11.69 4.69
N HIS A 122 19.24 12.72 4.03
CA HIS A 122 20.67 13.05 3.99
C HIS A 122 21.03 14.35 4.70
N ALA A 123 20.04 15.09 5.23
CA ALA A 123 20.23 16.43 5.79
C ALA A 123 20.00 16.49 7.30
N GLN A 124 20.16 15.37 8.04
CA GLN A 124 20.07 15.38 9.50
C GLN A 124 21.25 16.08 10.20
N GLU A 125 22.22 16.66 9.48
CA GLU A 125 23.33 17.37 10.13
C GLU A 125 23.38 18.90 9.98
N GLN A 126 22.64 19.57 9.09
CA GLN A 126 22.69 21.05 9.04
C GLN A 126 21.35 21.69 8.62
N GLU A 127 20.61 22.21 9.60
CA GLU A 127 19.21 22.62 9.48
C GLU A 127 18.96 24.05 8.94
N GLU A 128 19.91 24.68 8.23
CA GLU A 128 19.76 26.10 7.84
C GLU A 128 19.88 26.47 6.34
N ASN A 129 19.95 25.54 5.37
CA ASN A 129 20.23 25.97 3.98
C ASN A 129 19.54 25.17 2.84
N LYS A 130 18.21 25.29 2.74
CA LYS A 130 17.37 24.61 1.72
C LYS A 130 17.68 24.97 0.24
N PRO A 131 18.05 26.22 -0.14
CA PRO A 131 18.45 26.55 -1.52
C PRO A 131 19.83 26.01 -1.92
N ASN A 132 20.63 25.53 -0.96
CA ASN A 132 22.05 25.23 -1.18
C ASN A 132 22.27 23.80 -1.70
N ALA A 133 21.46 22.81 -1.32
CA ALA A 133 21.70 21.39 -1.64
C ALA A 133 21.71 21.06 -3.16
N ILE A 134 20.78 21.63 -3.95
CA ILE A 134 20.73 21.39 -5.40
C ILE A 134 21.82 22.15 -6.14
N LYS A 135 22.21 23.31 -5.62
CA LYS A 135 23.38 24.05 -6.11
C LYS A 135 24.66 23.24 -5.86
N THR A 136 24.81 22.70 -4.65
CA THR A 136 25.89 21.77 -4.30
C THR A 136 25.91 20.52 -5.18
N LEU A 137 24.75 19.91 -5.48
CA LEU A 137 24.66 18.76 -6.40
C LEU A 137 25.09 19.14 -7.83
N THR A 138 24.60 20.27 -8.34
CA THR A 138 24.96 20.77 -9.66
C THR A 138 26.45 21.10 -9.76
N ASP A 139 27.03 21.68 -8.71
CA ASP A 139 28.45 22.01 -8.63
C ASP A 139 29.33 20.76 -8.45
N ARG A 140 28.87 19.72 -7.73
CA ARG A 140 29.52 18.41 -7.68
C ARG A 140 29.54 17.74 -9.05
N ILE A 141 28.42 17.73 -9.77
CA ILE A 141 28.33 17.14 -11.12
C ILE A 141 29.26 17.89 -12.08
N LYS A 142 29.23 19.23 -12.08
CA LYS A 142 30.14 20.05 -12.91
C LYS A 142 31.61 19.77 -12.59
N ASN A 143 32.01 19.78 -11.32
CA ASN A 143 33.39 19.49 -10.91
C ASN A 143 33.84 18.08 -11.33
N THR A 144 32.96 17.08 -11.29
CA THR A 144 33.27 15.70 -11.70
C THR A 144 33.46 15.61 -13.22
N ILE A 145 32.60 16.29 -13.99
CA ILE A 145 32.71 16.39 -15.45
C ILE A 145 34.00 17.13 -15.85
N ASP A 146 34.30 18.25 -15.20
CA ASP A 146 35.50 19.06 -15.46
C ASP A 146 36.79 18.26 -15.16
N LYS A 147 36.75 17.35 -14.18
CA LYS A 147 37.82 16.40 -13.87
C LYS A 147 37.86 15.18 -14.81
N LYS A 148 37.00 15.12 -15.84
CA LYS A 148 36.80 13.96 -16.75
C LYS A 148 36.48 12.64 -16.04
N ASN A 149 35.95 12.70 -14.82
CA ASN A 149 35.52 11.52 -14.08
C ASN A 149 34.07 11.15 -14.47
N LYS A 150 33.72 9.87 -14.36
CA LYS A 150 32.35 9.40 -14.59
C LYS A 150 31.46 9.89 -13.45
N VAL A 151 30.37 10.60 -13.77
CA VAL A 151 29.36 11.03 -12.80
C VAL A 151 28.50 9.83 -12.39
N GLU A 152 28.07 9.77 -11.14
CA GLU A 152 27.17 8.71 -10.69
C GLU A 152 25.78 8.80 -11.34
N ASP A 153 25.29 7.66 -11.80
CA ASP A 153 23.96 7.51 -12.40
C ASP A 153 22.83 7.98 -11.48
N HIS A 154 23.00 7.81 -10.16
CA HIS A 154 22.07 8.29 -9.14
C HIS A 154 21.92 9.82 -9.15
N ASP A 155 23.03 10.54 -9.14
CA ASP A 155 23.06 12.01 -9.08
C ASP A 155 22.52 12.63 -10.37
N LEU A 156 22.86 12.02 -11.52
CA LEU A 156 22.30 12.40 -12.80
C LEU A 156 20.77 12.18 -12.83
N TYR A 157 20.29 11.05 -12.32
CA TYR A 157 18.86 10.74 -12.28
C TYR A 157 18.09 11.67 -11.34
N GLN A 158 18.65 11.97 -10.17
CA GLN A 158 18.07 12.92 -9.21
C GLN A 158 17.93 14.31 -9.83
N LEU A 159 18.96 14.77 -10.54
CA LEU A 159 18.92 16.06 -11.24
C LEU A 159 17.91 16.05 -12.40
N LEU A 160 17.79 14.94 -13.13
CA LEU A 160 16.77 14.76 -14.16
C LEU A 160 15.35 14.88 -13.57
N LEU A 161 15.02 14.16 -12.50
CA LEU A 161 13.71 14.25 -11.84
C LEU A 161 13.43 15.68 -11.34
N TYR A 162 14.44 16.34 -10.77
CA TYR A 162 14.32 17.73 -10.35
C TYR A 162 13.98 18.67 -11.52
N LYS A 163 14.70 18.56 -12.64
CA LYS A 163 14.46 19.39 -13.84
C LYS A 163 13.05 19.19 -14.41
N ILE A 164 12.58 17.95 -14.48
CA ILE A 164 11.22 17.62 -14.91
C ILE A 164 10.18 18.26 -13.98
N SER A 165 10.46 18.34 -12.68
CA SER A 165 9.54 18.91 -11.69
C SER A 165 9.35 20.43 -11.80
N LYS A 166 10.28 21.16 -12.43
CA LYS A 166 10.25 22.63 -12.52
C LYS A 166 9.53 23.15 -13.76
N GLU A 167 9.91 22.70 -14.95
CA GLU A 167 9.37 23.25 -16.21
C GLU A 167 9.52 22.27 -17.38
N ASP A 168 8.75 22.44 -18.46
CA ASP A 168 8.86 21.65 -19.71
C ASP A 168 10.03 22.14 -20.60
N ASN A 169 11.20 22.35 -19.99
CA ASN A 169 12.41 22.79 -20.66
C ASN A 169 13.23 21.59 -21.17
N ILE A 170 13.13 21.36 -22.47
CA ILE A 170 13.80 20.24 -23.15
C ILE A 170 15.33 20.40 -23.19
N GLU A 171 15.86 21.61 -23.17
CA GLU A 171 17.29 21.86 -23.42
C GLU A 171 18.17 21.30 -22.30
N ASP A 172 17.80 21.57 -21.05
CA ASP A 172 18.51 21.07 -19.87
C ASP A 172 18.40 19.55 -19.74
N VAL A 173 17.24 18.98 -20.05
CA VAL A 173 17.02 17.53 -20.05
C VAL A 173 17.88 16.86 -21.12
N VAL A 174 17.90 17.38 -22.36
CA VAL A 174 18.71 16.82 -23.44
C VAL A 174 20.20 16.92 -23.11
N LYS A 175 20.67 18.02 -22.49
CA LYS A 175 22.06 18.11 -22.01
C LYS A 175 22.40 16.99 -21.02
N LEU A 176 21.52 16.72 -20.05
CA LEU A 176 21.71 15.62 -19.10
C LEU A 176 21.71 14.25 -19.79
N LEU A 177 20.78 14.01 -20.71
CA LEU A 177 20.70 12.76 -21.46
C LEU A 177 21.95 12.53 -22.33
N ASN A 178 22.51 13.59 -22.93
CA ASN A 178 23.75 13.52 -23.71
C ASN A 178 24.99 13.19 -22.85
N ILE A 179 24.97 13.52 -21.56
CA ILE A 179 26.03 13.17 -20.59
C ILE A 179 25.91 11.69 -20.13
N GLY A 180 24.88 10.97 -20.59
CA GLY A 180 24.62 9.59 -20.24
C GLY A 180 23.70 9.43 -19.03
N CYS A 181 22.89 10.45 -18.71
CA CYS A 181 21.88 10.34 -17.66
C CYS A 181 20.91 9.19 -17.98
N PRO A 182 20.70 8.24 -17.04
CA PRO A 182 19.77 7.14 -17.24
C PRO A 182 18.34 7.65 -17.37
N VAL A 183 17.54 7.00 -18.23
CA VAL A 183 16.12 7.32 -18.42
C VAL A 183 15.20 6.45 -17.57
N THR A 184 15.68 5.29 -17.15
CA THR A 184 15.03 4.37 -16.21
C THR A 184 15.46 4.66 -14.78
N PRO A 185 14.61 4.38 -13.78
CA PRO A 185 14.98 4.61 -12.39
C PRO A 185 16.23 3.87 -11.97
N VAL A 186 17.05 4.53 -11.14
CA VAL A 186 18.31 4.01 -10.60
C VAL A 186 18.19 3.90 -9.08
N ARG A 187 18.76 2.84 -8.47
CA ARG A 187 18.79 2.63 -7.01
C ARG A 187 17.39 2.74 -6.36
N ASN A 188 17.20 3.72 -5.47
CA ASN A 188 16.05 3.92 -4.57
C ASN A 188 14.94 4.79 -5.18
N PHE A 189 15.10 5.25 -6.43
CA PHE A 189 14.08 6.03 -7.09
C PHE A 189 12.98 5.09 -7.60
N ASP A 190 11.81 5.12 -6.96
CA ASP A 190 10.61 4.39 -7.44
C ASP A 190 9.92 5.09 -8.63
N VAL A 191 10.29 6.35 -8.90
CA VAL A 191 9.62 7.23 -9.87
C VAL A 191 10.32 7.19 -11.22
N HIS A 192 9.60 6.78 -12.26
CA HIS A 192 10.10 6.83 -13.64
C HIS A 192 10.07 8.28 -14.16
N ALA A 193 11.16 8.75 -14.76
CA ALA A 193 11.25 10.08 -15.38
C ALA A 193 10.13 10.31 -16.41
N LEU A 194 9.85 9.33 -17.28
CA LEU A 194 8.75 9.41 -18.25
C LEU A 194 7.39 9.52 -17.56
N ARG A 195 7.22 8.85 -16.43
CA ARG A 195 6.00 8.91 -15.64
C ARG A 195 5.81 10.29 -15.02
N LEU A 196 6.85 10.83 -14.39
CA LEU A 196 6.82 12.16 -13.79
C LEU A 196 6.51 13.23 -14.85
N ALA A 197 7.11 13.13 -16.04
CA ALA A 197 6.84 14.04 -17.15
C ALA A 197 5.37 13.98 -17.61
N ILE A 198 4.74 12.80 -17.59
CA ILE A 198 3.30 12.65 -17.91
C ILE A 198 2.44 13.29 -16.82
N ASP A 199 2.73 13.01 -15.55
CA ASP A 199 1.94 13.50 -14.42
C ASP A 199 1.96 15.03 -14.31
N LEU A 200 3.09 15.64 -14.70
CA LEU A 200 3.30 17.08 -14.72
C LEU A 200 2.98 17.75 -16.06
N ASP A 201 2.37 17.01 -16.99
CA ASP A 201 2.00 17.48 -18.33
C ASP A 201 3.16 18.20 -19.07
N ARG A 202 4.30 17.49 -19.21
CA ARG A 202 5.53 17.97 -19.86
C ARG A 202 5.67 17.35 -21.26
N PRO A 203 4.93 17.81 -22.29
CA PRO A 203 4.88 17.14 -23.60
C PRO A 203 6.21 17.16 -24.35
N ARG A 204 7.03 18.21 -24.23
CA ARG A 204 8.33 18.29 -24.93
C ARG A 204 9.33 17.32 -24.30
N ILE A 205 9.45 17.34 -22.98
CA ILE A 205 10.27 16.39 -22.23
C ILE A 205 9.79 14.96 -22.45
N THR A 206 8.48 14.70 -22.42
CA THR A 206 7.91 13.37 -22.70
C THR A 206 8.33 12.86 -24.08
N THR A 207 8.27 13.72 -25.09
CA THR A 207 8.71 13.37 -26.46
C THR A 207 10.21 13.09 -26.51
N ALA A 208 11.04 13.87 -25.80
CA ALA A 208 12.48 13.66 -25.73
C ALA A 208 12.83 12.32 -25.04
N LEU A 209 12.20 12.02 -23.90
CA LEU A 209 12.40 10.76 -23.19
C LEU A 209 11.99 9.56 -24.05
N LEU A 210 10.86 9.64 -24.77
CA LEU A 210 10.44 8.60 -25.72
C LEU A 210 11.43 8.43 -26.89
N ALA A 211 12.01 9.52 -27.39
CA ALA A 211 12.98 9.49 -28.49
C ALA A 211 14.30 8.83 -28.08
N VAL A 212 14.74 9.05 -26.84
CA VAL A 212 15.95 8.42 -26.26
C VAL A 212 15.70 6.96 -25.83
N GLY A 213 14.45 6.47 -25.96
CA GLY A 213 14.11 5.09 -25.68
C GLY A 213 13.77 4.81 -24.22
N ALA A 214 13.23 5.80 -23.51
CA ALA A 214 12.67 5.58 -22.18
C ALA A 214 11.69 4.40 -22.20
N ASP A 215 11.74 3.57 -21.17
CA ASP A 215 10.89 2.39 -21.05
C ASP A 215 9.40 2.80 -21.12
N VAL A 216 8.65 2.17 -22.01
CA VAL A 216 7.20 2.39 -22.22
C VAL A 216 6.35 1.24 -21.69
N PHE A 217 6.99 0.17 -21.22
CA PHE A 217 6.39 -1.06 -20.71
C PHE A 217 6.35 -1.11 -19.18
N PHE A 218 6.98 -0.14 -18.49
CA PHE A 218 6.78 0.00 -17.04
C PHE A 218 5.30 0.07 -16.70
N ARG A 219 4.94 -0.52 -15.57
CA ARG A 219 3.56 -0.59 -15.10
C ARG A 219 3.38 0.32 -13.90
N SER A 220 2.28 1.06 -13.91
CA SER A 220 1.82 1.82 -12.76
C SER A 220 0.37 1.47 -12.48
N TYR A 221 0.04 1.12 -11.24
CA TYR A 221 -1.30 0.67 -10.82
C TYR A 221 -1.86 -0.48 -11.69
N ASP A 222 -1.01 -1.45 -12.03
CA ASP A 222 -1.35 -2.55 -12.93
C ASP A 222 -1.93 -2.13 -14.30
N CYS A 223 -1.62 -0.92 -14.76
CA CYS A 223 -1.97 -0.41 -16.08
C CYS A 223 -0.71 -0.18 -16.93
N ASP A 224 -0.83 -0.37 -18.25
CA ASP A 224 0.18 0.08 -19.21
C ASP A 224 0.20 1.62 -19.30
N LEU A 225 1.26 2.17 -19.91
CA LEU A 225 1.45 3.61 -20.06
C LEU A 225 0.26 4.30 -20.72
N LEU A 226 -0.26 3.73 -21.81
CA LEU A 226 -1.39 4.30 -22.56
C LEU A 226 -2.64 4.45 -21.69
N LYS A 227 -3.04 3.35 -21.03
CA LYS A 227 -4.19 3.33 -20.13
C LYS A 227 -3.97 4.22 -18.93
N TYR A 228 -2.74 4.28 -18.42
CA TYR A 228 -2.38 5.18 -17.33
C TYR A 228 -2.60 6.65 -17.73
N THR A 229 -2.00 7.10 -18.84
CA THR A 229 -2.10 8.48 -19.32
C THR A 229 -3.55 8.91 -19.54
N TRP A 230 -4.40 8.02 -20.07
CA TRP A 230 -5.83 8.33 -20.29
C TRP A 230 -6.69 8.25 -19.04
N LYS A 231 -6.30 7.46 -18.03
CA LYS A 231 -6.97 7.45 -16.72
C LYS A 231 -6.61 8.69 -15.89
N SER A 232 -5.42 9.23 -16.10
CA SER A 232 -4.96 10.40 -15.36
C SER A 232 -5.71 11.67 -15.79
N THR A 233 -6.11 12.46 -14.79
CA THR A 233 -6.83 13.72 -14.96
C THR A 233 -5.90 14.89 -15.26
N GLU A 234 -4.60 14.74 -15.02
CA GLU A 234 -3.61 15.81 -15.13
C GLU A 234 -3.11 16.04 -16.56
N PRO A 235 -2.74 15.02 -17.35
CA PRO A 235 -2.16 15.23 -18.67
C PRO A 235 -3.19 15.82 -19.65
N THR A 236 -2.74 16.77 -20.48
CA THR A 236 -3.52 17.36 -21.56
C THR A 236 -3.91 16.34 -22.61
N ILE A 237 -4.95 16.68 -23.40
CA ILE A 237 -5.33 15.91 -24.58
C ILE A 237 -4.15 15.80 -25.55
N CYS A 238 -3.31 16.84 -25.66
CA CYS A 238 -2.11 16.82 -26.49
C CYS A 238 -1.17 15.67 -26.08
N LEU A 239 -0.78 15.61 -24.81
CA LEU A 239 0.10 14.56 -24.31
C LEU A 239 -0.53 13.17 -24.39
N LYS A 240 -1.84 13.05 -24.09
CA LYS A 240 -2.62 11.82 -24.33
C LYS A 240 -2.57 11.37 -25.78
N MET A 241 -2.67 12.29 -26.73
CA MET A 241 -2.58 12.01 -28.16
C MET A 241 -1.16 11.64 -28.60
N ILE A 242 -0.12 12.25 -28.04
CA ILE A 242 1.30 11.89 -28.30
C ILE A 242 1.53 10.42 -27.94
N ILE A 243 1.15 10.00 -26.73
CA ILE A 243 1.28 8.61 -26.28
C ILE A 243 0.44 7.67 -27.15
N THR A 244 -0.79 8.06 -27.49
CA THR A 244 -1.68 7.24 -28.34
C THR A 244 -1.09 7.04 -29.74
N ARG A 245 -0.59 8.10 -30.37
CA ARG A 245 0.04 8.03 -31.70
C ARG A 245 1.33 7.21 -31.69
N MET A 246 2.11 7.29 -30.62
CA MET A 246 3.31 6.46 -30.45
C MET A 246 2.94 4.96 -30.43
N TYR A 247 1.96 4.57 -29.59
CA TYR A 247 1.45 3.20 -29.56
C TYR A 247 0.90 2.77 -30.92
N GLU A 248 0.10 3.61 -31.57
CA GLU A 248 -0.47 3.32 -32.88
C GLU A 248 0.61 3.11 -33.96
N HIS A 249 1.64 3.96 -33.97
CA HIS A 249 2.76 3.84 -34.90
C HIS A 249 3.54 2.54 -34.68
N ARG A 250 3.90 2.23 -33.43
CA ARG A 250 4.64 1.01 -33.08
C ARG A 250 3.85 -0.26 -33.43
N MET A 251 2.55 -0.30 -33.13
CA MET A 251 1.70 -1.44 -33.45
C MET A 251 1.51 -1.64 -34.97
N ARG A 252 1.48 -0.56 -35.77
CA ARG A 252 1.49 -0.69 -37.24
C ARG A 252 2.79 -1.30 -37.77
N LEU A 253 3.91 -1.08 -37.09
CA LEU A 253 5.17 -1.75 -37.42
C LEU A 253 5.10 -3.25 -37.09
N GLU A 254 4.61 -3.60 -35.90
CA GLU A 254 4.41 -5.01 -35.49
C GLU A 254 3.48 -5.77 -36.44
N LYS A 255 2.45 -5.11 -36.99
CA LYS A 255 1.57 -5.71 -37.99
C LYS A 255 2.34 -6.32 -39.17
N LYS A 256 3.46 -5.71 -39.57
CA LYS A 256 4.30 -6.22 -40.68
C LYS A 256 4.94 -7.58 -40.36
N ASN A 257 5.07 -7.93 -39.08
CA ASN A 257 5.61 -9.21 -38.62
C ASN A 257 4.55 -10.32 -38.67
N LEU A 258 3.25 -9.99 -38.80
CA LEU A 258 2.12 -10.92 -38.72
C LEU A 258 1.60 -11.45 -40.07
N LYS A 259 2.37 -11.33 -41.16
CA LYS A 259 1.93 -11.58 -42.57
C LYS A 259 1.26 -12.94 -42.83
N HIS A 260 1.42 -13.92 -41.94
CA HIS A 260 0.81 -15.26 -42.03
C HIS A 260 -0.02 -15.67 -40.80
N LYS A 261 -0.38 -14.72 -39.92
CA LYS A 261 -1.09 -14.96 -38.66
C LYS A 261 -2.44 -14.20 -38.62
N PRO A 262 -3.47 -14.66 -39.35
CA PRO A 262 -4.71 -13.91 -39.54
C PRO A 262 -5.46 -13.64 -38.23
N ASN A 263 -5.34 -14.53 -37.24
CA ASN A 263 -5.96 -14.34 -35.93
C ASN A 263 -5.33 -13.18 -35.15
N LEU A 264 -4.00 -13.15 -35.04
CA LEU A 264 -3.27 -12.06 -34.37
C LEU A 264 -3.40 -10.75 -35.14
N ASP A 265 -3.33 -10.80 -36.48
CA ASP A 265 -3.52 -9.63 -37.33
C ASP A 265 -4.89 -8.99 -37.11
N ARG A 266 -5.95 -9.80 -37.05
CA ARG A 266 -7.30 -9.34 -36.72
C ARG A 266 -7.39 -8.74 -35.32
N ILE A 267 -6.70 -9.31 -34.33
CA ILE A 267 -6.65 -8.78 -32.96
C ILE A 267 -5.97 -7.41 -32.94
N LEU A 268 -4.81 -7.31 -33.59
CA LEU A 268 -4.03 -6.08 -33.68
C LEU A 268 -4.83 -5.00 -34.42
N GLU A 269 -5.50 -5.33 -35.52
CA GLU A 269 -6.38 -4.41 -36.24
C GLU A 269 -7.56 -3.93 -35.39
N LYS A 270 -8.22 -4.81 -34.62
CA LYS A 270 -9.26 -4.39 -33.66
C LYS A 270 -8.72 -3.39 -32.64
N ILE A 271 -7.49 -3.60 -32.15
CA ILE A 271 -6.85 -2.67 -31.21
C ILE A 271 -6.55 -1.33 -31.91
N LEU A 272 -5.96 -1.35 -33.12
CA LEU A 272 -5.70 -0.12 -33.89
C LEU A 272 -6.97 0.65 -34.23
N LEU A 273 -8.06 -0.04 -34.61
CA LEU A 273 -9.37 0.57 -34.85
C LEU A 273 -9.89 1.27 -33.59
N SER A 274 -9.74 0.62 -32.42
CA SER A 274 -10.14 1.23 -31.15
C SER A 274 -9.34 2.49 -30.79
N MET A 275 -8.16 2.69 -31.39
CA MET A 275 -7.34 3.89 -31.25
C MET A 275 -7.69 4.98 -32.27
N LYS A 276 -8.41 4.66 -33.37
CA LYS A 276 -8.72 5.56 -34.50
C LYS A 276 -10.07 6.27 -34.42
N ASP A 277 -11.04 5.76 -33.66
CA ASP A 277 -12.41 6.29 -33.66
C ASP A 277 -12.49 7.74 -33.12
N LYS A 278 -13.21 8.60 -33.85
CA LYS A 278 -13.39 10.02 -33.50
C LYS A 278 -13.99 10.21 -32.10
N PRO A 279 -13.58 11.27 -31.38
CA PRO A 279 -13.86 11.47 -29.96
C PRO A 279 -15.27 12.05 -29.72
N GLU A 280 -16.32 11.46 -30.30
CA GLU A 280 -17.69 12.00 -30.17
C GLU A 280 -18.33 11.73 -28.81
N ASN A 281 -17.77 10.82 -27.98
CA ASN A 281 -18.17 10.61 -26.58
C ASN A 281 -16.96 10.14 -25.73
N SER A 282 -16.19 11.08 -25.18
CA SER A 282 -14.85 10.84 -24.62
C SER A 282 -14.80 10.27 -23.20
N ASP A 283 -15.91 10.24 -22.46
CA ASP A 283 -15.88 9.83 -21.06
C ASP A 283 -16.02 8.32 -20.83
N ASP A 284 -16.56 7.60 -21.83
CA ASP A 284 -16.90 6.17 -21.70
C ASP A 284 -16.13 5.23 -22.66
N ARG A 285 -15.43 5.77 -23.67
CA ARG A 285 -14.71 4.96 -24.69
C ARG A 285 -13.29 4.53 -24.29
N LEU A 286 -12.48 5.39 -23.67
CA LEU A 286 -11.05 5.08 -23.43
C LEU A 286 -10.77 4.43 -22.07
N ARG A 287 -11.76 4.43 -21.17
CA ARG A 287 -11.85 3.45 -20.06
C ARG A 287 -11.97 2.00 -20.57
N LYS A 288 -12.23 1.81 -21.87
CA LYS A 288 -12.46 0.53 -22.57
C LYS A 288 -11.45 0.24 -23.70
N VAL A 289 -10.23 0.80 -23.71
CA VAL A 289 -9.13 0.18 -24.50
C VAL A 289 -8.74 -1.12 -23.80
N LYS A 290 -9.60 -2.12 -23.95
CA LYS A 290 -9.35 -3.51 -23.65
C LYS A 290 -9.36 -4.22 -24.99
N TYR A 291 -8.44 -5.13 -25.20
CA TYR A 291 -8.82 -6.31 -25.95
C TYR A 291 -9.87 -7.07 -25.11
N LYS A 292 -11.14 -6.72 -25.29
CA LYS A 292 -12.27 -7.59 -25.00
C LYS A 292 -13.05 -7.72 -26.28
N ASP A 293 -12.78 -8.79 -27.02
CA ASP A 293 -13.72 -9.22 -28.04
C ASP A 293 -15.01 -9.65 -27.35
N ASN A 294 -15.98 -8.74 -27.20
CA ASN A 294 -17.24 -9.04 -26.51
C ASN A 294 -18.06 -10.15 -27.21
N SER A 295 -17.65 -10.55 -28.43
CA SER A 295 -18.25 -11.66 -29.17
C SER A 295 -17.71 -13.04 -28.77
N LYS A 296 -16.53 -13.13 -28.12
CA LYS A 296 -15.92 -14.40 -27.71
C LYS A 296 -15.15 -14.26 -26.39
N LYS A 297 -15.58 -15.00 -25.35
CA LYS A 297 -14.90 -15.05 -24.05
C LYS A 297 -13.67 -15.96 -24.15
N TYR A 298 -12.50 -15.38 -24.41
CA TYR A 298 -11.23 -16.11 -24.41
C TYR A 298 -10.90 -16.62 -22.99
N THR A 299 -10.47 -17.87 -22.91
CA THR A 299 -9.88 -18.48 -21.71
C THR A 299 -8.45 -17.96 -21.49
N CYS A 300 -7.94 -18.06 -20.25
CA CYS A 300 -6.55 -17.70 -19.95
C CYS A 300 -5.55 -18.48 -20.82
N LYS A 301 -5.83 -19.77 -21.07
CA LYS A 301 -5.01 -20.65 -21.91
C LYS A 301 -4.98 -20.18 -23.37
N GLU A 302 -6.12 -19.81 -23.94
CA GLU A 302 -6.17 -19.26 -25.30
C GLU A 302 -5.42 -17.93 -25.40
N LEU A 303 -5.56 -17.05 -24.41
CA LEU A 303 -4.82 -15.78 -24.37
C LEU A 303 -3.32 -16.00 -24.21
N THR A 304 -2.88 -16.96 -23.40
CA THR A 304 -1.46 -17.33 -23.28
C THR A 304 -0.92 -17.89 -24.60
N ASN A 305 -1.68 -18.71 -25.32
CA ASN A 305 -1.23 -19.19 -26.64
C ASN A 305 -1.04 -18.04 -27.63
N LEU A 306 -1.97 -17.09 -27.68
CA LEU A 306 -1.84 -15.89 -28.50
C LEU A 306 -0.64 -15.04 -28.07
N LEU A 307 -0.36 -14.96 -26.76
CA LEU A 307 0.80 -14.25 -26.25
C LEU A 307 2.10 -14.93 -26.70
N CYS A 308 2.21 -16.25 -26.59
CA CYS A 308 3.38 -16.99 -27.09
C CYS A 308 3.54 -16.86 -28.60
N GLU A 309 2.45 -16.90 -29.37
CA GLU A 309 2.50 -16.68 -30.82
C GLU A 309 2.93 -15.24 -31.16
N ALA A 310 2.54 -14.25 -30.35
CA ALA A 310 3.02 -12.86 -30.50
C ALA A 310 4.51 -12.72 -30.13
N VAL A 311 5.02 -13.53 -29.19
CA VAL A 311 6.46 -13.65 -28.90
C VAL A 311 7.21 -14.19 -30.11
N ASP A 312 6.74 -15.30 -30.70
CA ASP A 312 7.38 -15.91 -31.87
C ASP A 312 7.48 -14.97 -33.09
N ASN A 313 6.61 -13.95 -33.15
CA ASN A 313 6.58 -12.95 -34.22
C ASN A 313 7.13 -11.58 -33.79
N ASN A 314 7.84 -11.51 -32.66
CA ASN A 314 8.46 -10.28 -32.12
C ASN A 314 7.50 -9.07 -32.08
N CYS A 315 6.38 -9.21 -31.38
CA CYS A 315 5.34 -8.18 -31.24
C CYS A 315 5.16 -7.72 -29.76
N PRO A 316 6.12 -6.97 -29.18
CA PRO A 316 6.13 -6.58 -27.76
C PRO A 316 4.92 -5.76 -27.27
N PHE A 317 4.40 -4.83 -28.08
CA PHE A 317 3.20 -4.07 -27.74
C PHE A 317 1.97 -4.98 -27.72
N LEU A 318 1.80 -5.83 -28.73
CA LEU A 318 0.71 -6.82 -28.74
C LEU A 318 0.77 -7.77 -27.54
N ILE A 319 1.97 -8.21 -27.14
CA ILE A 319 2.19 -9.02 -25.93
C ILE A 319 1.66 -8.29 -24.68
N SER A 320 1.98 -7.00 -24.53
CA SER A 320 1.48 -6.18 -23.42
C SER A 320 -0.05 -6.10 -23.38
N PHE A 321 -0.70 -5.93 -24.54
CA PHE A 321 -2.17 -5.93 -24.64
C PHE A 321 -2.78 -7.30 -24.29
N LEU A 322 -2.18 -8.40 -24.75
CA LEU A 322 -2.66 -9.75 -24.44
C LEU A 322 -2.51 -10.08 -22.96
N ARG A 323 -1.41 -9.66 -22.33
CA ARG A 323 -1.25 -9.73 -20.87
C ARG A 323 -2.34 -8.96 -20.14
N ASN A 324 -2.66 -7.75 -20.60
CA ASN A 324 -3.73 -6.93 -20.02
C ASN A 324 -5.13 -7.52 -20.25
N ALA A 325 -5.31 -8.35 -21.27
CA ALA A 325 -6.51 -9.13 -21.49
C ALA A 325 -6.62 -10.35 -20.56
N GLY A 326 -5.52 -10.78 -19.93
CA GLY A 326 -5.46 -11.91 -19.00
C GLY A 326 -4.44 -12.99 -19.35
N ALA A 327 -3.65 -12.84 -20.43
CA ALA A 327 -2.59 -13.79 -20.77
C ALA A 327 -1.50 -13.82 -19.68
N ARG A 328 -0.89 -15.00 -19.47
CA ARG A 328 0.15 -15.23 -18.45
C ARG A 328 1.42 -15.75 -19.10
N ALA A 329 2.52 -15.02 -18.97
CA ALA A 329 3.81 -15.39 -19.58
C ALA A 329 4.45 -16.64 -18.98
N TYR A 330 4.17 -16.97 -17.72
CA TYR A 330 4.67 -18.17 -17.05
C TYR A 330 3.80 -19.42 -17.28
N HIS A 331 2.59 -19.29 -17.86
CA HIS A 331 1.78 -20.45 -18.24
C HIS A 331 2.39 -21.16 -19.44
N LEU A 332 2.14 -22.46 -19.52
CA LEU A 332 2.51 -23.25 -20.69
C LEU A 332 1.47 -23.06 -21.80
N SER A 333 1.97 -22.78 -23.00
CA SER A 333 1.19 -22.82 -24.22
C SER A 333 0.81 -24.26 -24.58
N GLN A 334 0.09 -24.43 -25.69
CA GLN A 334 -0.23 -25.76 -26.23
C GLN A 334 1.01 -26.60 -26.57
N SER A 335 2.15 -25.98 -26.88
CA SER A 335 3.41 -26.70 -27.11
C SER A 335 4.12 -27.13 -25.81
N GLY A 336 3.53 -26.84 -24.64
CA GLY A 336 4.11 -27.16 -23.35
C GLY A 336 5.22 -26.19 -22.92
N LYS A 337 5.43 -25.08 -23.63
CA LYS A 337 6.46 -24.07 -23.37
C LYS A 337 5.86 -22.77 -22.84
N ASN A 338 6.59 -22.05 -21.99
CA ASN A 338 6.18 -20.71 -21.52
C ASN A 338 6.69 -19.60 -22.47
N ALA A 339 6.30 -18.36 -22.25
CA ALA A 339 6.64 -17.25 -23.15
C ALA A 339 8.16 -17.01 -23.31
N ILE A 340 8.95 -17.24 -22.25
CA ILE A 340 10.41 -17.05 -22.31
C ILE A 340 11.06 -18.14 -23.17
N HIS A 341 10.61 -19.40 -23.05
CA HIS A 341 11.08 -20.46 -23.94
C HIS A 341 10.79 -20.14 -25.42
N HIS A 342 9.61 -19.61 -25.71
CA HIS A 342 9.26 -19.17 -27.07
C HIS A 342 10.19 -18.05 -27.57
N SER A 343 10.56 -17.09 -26.72
CA SER A 343 11.53 -16.04 -27.07
C SER A 343 12.91 -16.61 -27.39
N LEU A 344 13.38 -17.57 -26.58
CA LEU A 344 14.68 -18.23 -26.77
C LEU A 344 14.71 -19.09 -28.04
N ASP A 345 13.65 -19.86 -28.30
CA ASP A 345 13.52 -20.70 -29.50
C ASP A 345 13.49 -19.84 -30.78
N SER A 346 12.75 -18.73 -30.75
CA SER A 346 12.52 -17.83 -31.87
C SER A 346 13.58 -16.72 -31.99
N LYS A 347 14.50 -16.62 -31.04
CA LYS A 347 15.58 -15.62 -30.97
C LYS A 347 15.08 -14.17 -31.08
N THR A 348 14.01 -13.85 -30.36
CA THR A 348 13.37 -12.51 -30.44
C THR A 348 13.96 -11.48 -29.49
N GLU A 349 14.86 -11.88 -28.58
CA GLU A 349 15.53 -11.00 -27.60
C GLU A 349 14.53 -10.28 -26.65
N LEU A 350 13.40 -10.93 -26.33
CA LEU A 350 12.34 -10.37 -25.48
C LEU A 350 12.43 -10.83 -24.02
N GLU A 351 13.47 -11.58 -23.63
CA GLU A 351 13.58 -12.22 -22.32
C GLU A 351 13.52 -11.20 -21.17
N GLU A 352 14.24 -10.08 -21.30
CA GLU A 352 14.25 -9.00 -20.31
C GLU A 352 12.86 -8.41 -20.13
N MET A 353 12.20 -7.97 -21.22
CA MET A 353 10.85 -7.43 -21.17
C MET A 353 9.84 -8.42 -20.57
N LEU A 354 9.98 -9.70 -20.91
CA LEU A 354 9.11 -10.75 -20.40
C LEU A 354 9.26 -10.90 -18.88
N VAL A 355 10.48 -10.87 -18.35
CA VAL A 355 10.75 -10.96 -16.90
C VAL A 355 10.34 -9.68 -16.17
N THR A 356 10.77 -8.51 -16.63
CA THR A 356 10.62 -7.23 -15.92
C THR A 356 9.21 -6.66 -16.01
N HIS A 357 8.54 -6.78 -17.16
CA HIS A 357 7.26 -6.08 -17.42
C HIS A 357 6.06 -7.00 -17.61
N ILE A 358 6.27 -8.18 -18.22
CA ILE A 358 5.17 -9.11 -18.51
C ILE A 358 4.95 -10.11 -17.36
N GLY A 359 5.93 -10.28 -16.47
CA GLY A 359 5.83 -11.17 -15.31
C GLY A 359 6.07 -12.64 -15.65
N GLY A 360 6.90 -12.90 -16.68
CA GLY A 360 7.53 -14.19 -16.90
C GLY A 360 8.44 -14.57 -15.72
N SER A 361 8.72 -15.86 -15.60
CA SER A 361 9.60 -16.40 -14.57
C SER A 361 10.67 -17.24 -15.22
N LEU A 362 11.93 -17.02 -14.83
CA LEU A 362 13.10 -17.76 -15.31
C LEU A 362 13.12 -19.21 -14.85
N PHE A 363 12.37 -19.55 -13.81
CA PHE A 363 12.50 -20.81 -13.09
C PHE A 363 11.32 -21.75 -13.31
N VAL A 364 10.25 -21.33 -13.97
CA VAL A 364 9.09 -22.18 -14.25
C VAL A 364 9.38 -23.11 -15.42
N ALA A 365 9.43 -24.42 -15.15
CA ALA A 365 9.76 -25.44 -16.13
C ALA A 365 8.66 -25.61 -17.21
N ASN A 366 9.09 -25.98 -18.42
CA ASN A 366 8.22 -26.47 -19.50
C ASN A 366 7.71 -27.89 -19.23
N SER A 367 6.94 -28.47 -20.16
CA SER A 367 6.44 -29.85 -20.04
C SER A 367 7.53 -30.93 -20.00
N GLU A 368 8.74 -30.62 -20.48
CA GLU A 368 9.90 -31.52 -20.43
C GLU A 368 10.69 -31.39 -19.12
N GLY A 369 10.33 -30.45 -18.25
CA GLY A 369 11.04 -30.18 -16.99
C GLY A 369 12.25 -29.24 -17.12
N LYS A 370 12.48 -28.63 -18.29
CA LYS A 370 13.56 -27.63 -18.48
C LYS A 370 13.04 -26.23 -18.15
N THR A 371 13.85 -25.44 -17.45
CA THR A 371 13.55 -24.04 -17.14
C THR A 371 14.10 -23.10 -18.22
N PRO A 372 13.55 -21.89 -18.38
CA PRO A 372 14.13 -20.91 -19.29
C PRO A 372 15.60 -20.59 -18.98
N ALA A 373 15.98 -20.59 -17.70
CA ALA A 373 17.35 -20.35 -17.28
C ALA A 373 18.34 -21.42 -17.80
N ASP A 374 17.89 -22.65 -18.04
CA ASP A 374 18.74 -23.75 -18.54
C ASP A 374 19.13 -23.58 -20.01
N GLY A 375 18.29 -22.91 -20.80
CA GLY A 375 18.50 -22.68 -22.24
C GLY A 375 19.07 -21.30 -22.58
N MET A 376 19.37 -20.47 -21.57
CA MET A 376 19.77 -19.08 -21.74
C MET A 376 21.30 -18.93 -21.79
N GLN A 377 21.79 -17.95 -22.55
CA GLN A 377 23.20 -17.57 -22.50
C GLN A 377 23.58 -17.07 -21.11
N ASN A 378 24.73 -17.49 -20.58
CA ASN A 378 25.20 -17.14 -19.23
C ASN A 378 25.16 -15.62 -18.96
N ILE A 379 25.60 -14.79 -19.92
CA ILE A 379 25.61 -13.32 -19.77
C ILE A 379 24.18 -12.78 -19.54
N MET A 380 23.21 -13.22 -20.35
CA MET A 380 21.81 -12.79 -20.21
C MET A 380 21.20 -13.31 -18.91
N LYS A 381 21.46 -14.57 -18.55
CA LYS A 381 20.99 -15.16 -17.30
C LYS A 381 21.48 -14.36 -16.10
N ILE A 382 22.79 -14.06 -16.05
CA ILE A 382 23.42 -13.27 -14.98
C ILE A 382 22.76 -11.90 -14.86
N LYS A 383 22.56 -11.19 -15.99
CA LYS A 383 21.92 -9.88 -16.05
C LYS A 383 20.49 -9.92 -15.48
N LEU A 384 19.67 -10.90 -15.89
CA LEU A 384 18.29 -10.99 -15.43
C LEU A 384 18.19 -11.38 -13.95
N GLU A 385 19.06 -12.26 -13.48
CA GLU A 385 19.15 -12.61 -12.06
C GLU A 385 19.57 -11.40 -11.20
N GLU A 386 20.46 -10.53 -11.70
CA GLU A 386 20.81 -9.27 -11.02
C GLU A 386 19.61 -8.33 -10.91
N ILE A 387 18.88 -8.13 -12.00
CA ILE A 387 17.66 -7.30 -12.00
C ILE A 387 16.63 -7.86 -11.01
N MET A 388 16.45 -9.19 -10.99
CA MET A 388 15.56 -9.85 -10.03
C MET A 388 16.04 -9.66 -8.59
N ALA A 389 17.33 -9.87 -8.31
CA ALA A 389 17.91 -9.68 -6.98
C ALA A 389 17.68 -8.25 -6.47
N MET A 390 17.99 -7.23 -7.27
CA MET A 390 17.76 -5.83 -6.92
C MET A 390 16.29 -5.58 -6.58
N SER A 391 15.36 -6.03 -7.43
CA SER A 391 13.91 -5.89 -7.17
C SER A 391 13.46 -6.61 -5.90
N GLU A 392 14.03 -7.77 -5.60
CA GLU A 392 13.71 -8.57 -4.42
C GLU A 392 14.27 -7.94 -3.12
N PHE A 393 15.47 -7.35 -3.16
CA PHE A 393 16.02 -6.58 -2.05
C PHE A 393 15.20 -5.32 -1.75
N THR A 394 14.77 -4.57 -2.78
CA THR A 394 13.89 -3.41 -2.59
C THR A 394 12.57 -3.80 -1.92
N LYS A 395 12.03 -4.99 -2.18
CA LYS A 395 10.81 -5.48 -1.49
C LYS A 395 11.08 -5.82 -0.03
N LEU A 396 12.25 -6.38 0.28
CA LEU A 396 12.68 -6.65 1.66
C LEU A 396 12.88 -5.34 2.43
N GLU A 397 13.55 -4.36 1.82
CA GLU A 397 13.74 -3.03 2.40
C GLU A 397 12.40 -2.33 2.67
N ASN A 398 11.49 -2.31 1.69
CA ASN A 398 10.16 -1.75 1.89
C ASN A 398 9.38 -2.43 3.02
N SER A 399 9.57 -3.74 3.19
CA SER A 399 8.93 -4.48 4.28
C SER A 399 9.58 -4.16 5.63
N LEU A 400 10.90 -3.96 5.65
CA LEU A 400 11.64 -3.49 6.83
C LEU A 400 11.16 -2.11 7.28
N CYS A 401 10.91 -1.17 6.36
CA CYS A 401 10.37 0.17 6.68
C CYS A 401 9.00 0.12 7.36
N SER A 402 8.25 -0.96 7.19
CA SER A 402 6.92 -1.14 7.80
C SER A 402 6.92 -2.02 9.04
N ALA A 403 8.00 -2.76 9.29
CA ALA A 403 8.10 -3.75 10.36
C ALA A 403 8.36 -3.12 11.73
N ARG A 404 7.90 -3.78 12.79
CA ARG A 404 8.11 -3.34 14.17
C ARG A 404 8.52 -4.50 15.07
N GLY A 405 9.37 -4.23 16.07
CA GLY A 405 9.79 -5.22 17.07
C GLY A 405 10.49 -6.44 16.44
N ASN A 406 10.09 -7.65 16.85
CA ASN A 406 10.72 -8.90 16.41
C ASN A 406 10.61 -9.15 14.90
N GLU A 407 9.58 -8.60 14.22
CA GLU A 407 9.44 -8.72 12.77
C GLU A 407 10.60 -8.03 12.03
N THR A 408 11.09 -6.91 12.57
CA THR A 408 12.25 -6.19 12.03
C THR A 408 13.50 -7.07 12.06
N SER A 409 13.77 -7.74 13.19
CA SER A 409 14.91 -8.65 13.33
C SER A 409 14.80 -9.85 12.39
N GLN A 410 13.60 -10.44 12.28
CA GLN A 410 13.35 -11.55 11.36
C GLN A 410 13.59 -11.14 9.89
N ILE A 411 13.09 -9.98 9.46
CA ILE A 411 13.32 -9.49 8.08
C ILE A 411 14.81 -9.20 7.84
N LYS A 412 15.54 -8.65 8.81
CA LYS A 412 17.01 -8.46 8.72
C LYS A 412 17.73 -9.79 8.51
N GLN A 413 17.40 -10.81 9.31
CA GLN A 413 18.00 -12.15 9.16
C GLN A 413 17.66 -12.81 7.82
N ILE A 414 16.41 -12.66 7.35
CA ILE A 414 15.98 -13.17 6.03
C ILE A 414 16.73 -12.45 4.91
N ALA A 415 16.91 -11.13 5.01
CA ALA A 415 17.67 -10.34 4.04
C ALA A 415 19.15 -10.75 4.01
N LEU A 416 19.75 -10.99 5.17
CA LEU A 416 21.12 -11.52 5.29
C LEU A 416 21.25 -12.93 4.71
N LEU A 417 20.28 -13.81 4.96
CA LEU A 417 20.27 -15.13 4.37
C LEU A 417 20.18 -15.07 2.84
N PHE A 418 19.27 -14.25 2.30
CA PHE A 418 19.20 -14.01 0.86
C PHE A 418 20.54 -13.47 0.35
N ALA A 419 21.19 -12.63 1.14
CA ALA A 419 22.46 -12.04 0.78
C ALA A 419 23.57 -13.07 0.58
N CYS A 420 23.77 -13.90 1.61
CA CYS A 420 24.79 -14.94 1.61
C CYS A 420 24.53 -15.98 0.53
N LEU A 421 23.27 -16.35 0.31
CA LEU A 421 22.89 -17.22 -0.80
C LEU A 421 23.24 -16.57 -2.14
N TYR A 422 22.95 -15.27 -2.32
CA TYR A 422 23.21 -14.58 -3.59
C TYR A 422 24.69 -14.44 -3.91
N ALA A 423 25.52 -14.20 -2.89
CA ALA A 423 26.96 -14.15 -3.05
C ALA A 423 27.58 -15.50 -3.42
N SER A 424 27.07 -16.58 -2.84
CA SER A 424 27.55 -17.94 -3.10
C SER A 424 26.89 -18.62 -4.29
N TYR A 425 25.93 -17.96 -4.94
CA TYR A 425 25.23 -18.48 -6.11
C TYR A 425 26.14 -18.39 -7.33
N GLY A 426 26.75 -19.55 -7.66
CA GLY A 426 27.83 -19.72 -8.64
C GLY A 426 27.47 -19.21 -10.03
N LYS A 427 28.02 -18.05 -10.37
CA LYS A 427 27.98 -17.45 -11.73
C LYS A 427 29.31 -17.61 -12.48
N TYR A 428 30.37 -18.02 -11.80
CA TYR A 428 31.73 -18.23 -12.31
C TYR A 428 32.25 -19.59 -11.82
N GLU A 429 32.97 -20.32 -12.66
CA GLU A 429 33.27 -21.76 -12.51
C GLU A 429 34.32 -22.08 -11.43
N ASP A 430 34.97 -21.06 -10.83
CA ASP A 430 36.05 -21.24 -9.86
C ASP A 430 35.64 -20.77 -8.45
N GLU A 431 35.65 -21.72 -7.51
CA GLU A 431 35.68 -21.55 -6.04
C GLU A 431 34.49 -20.79 -5.39
N THR A 432 33.36 -21.49 -5.18
CA THR A 432 32.22 -20.94 -4.42
C THR A 432 32.36 -21.20 -2.91
N VAL A 433 32.52 -20.14 -2.11
CA VAL A 433 32.39 -20.18 -0.65
C VAL A 433 31.00 -20.67 -0.25
N SER A 434 30.89 -21.55 0.76
CA SER A 434 29.60 -22.07 1.19
C SER A 434 28.72 -20.95 1.74
N TRP A 435 27.45 -20.90 1.33
CA TRP A 435 26.50 -19.93 1.88
C TRP A 435 26.35 -20.06 3.40
N LYS A 436 26.54 -21.27 3.94
CA LYS A 436 26.51 -21.54 5.38
C LYS A 436 27.70 -20.90 6.08
N GLU A 437 28.89 -21.04 5.50
CA GLU A 437 30.11 -20.39 6.01
C GLU A 437 29.97 -18.87 5.97
N LEU A 438 29.47 -18.32 4.85
CA LEU A 438 29.19 -16.89 4.74
C LEU A 438 28.17 -16.42 5.76
N TYR A 439 27.08 -17.18 5.96
CA TYR A 439 26.03 -16.82 6.91
C TYR A 439 26.49 -16.93 8.37
N THR A 440 27.21 -17.99 8.73
CA THR A 440 27.80 -18.14 10.07
C THR A 440 28.84 -17.07 10.34
N TYR A 441 29.76 -16.83 9.41
CA TYR A 441 30.75 -15.75 9.51
C TYR A 441 30.08 -14.39 9.64
N SER A 442 29.02 -14.16 8.85
CA SER A 442 28.21 -12.95 8.95
C SER A 442 27.63 -12.81 10.35
N LEU A 443 26.99 -13.85 10.90
CA LEU A 443 26.43 -13.82 12.25
C LEU A 443 27.50 -13.62 13.35
N GLU A 444 28.67 -14.26 13.23
CA GLU A 444 29.79 -14.07 14.17
C GLU A 444 30.32 -12.63 14.17
N LEU A 445 30.35 -12.01 12.99
CA LEU A 445 30.69 -10.59 12.83
C LEU A 445 29.63 -9.67 13.45
N LEU A 446 28.35 -10.10 13.41
CA LEU A 446 27.24 -9.37 14.03
C LEU A 446 27.20 -9.50 15.55
N SER A 447 27.71 -10.60 16.10
CA SER A 447 27.70 -10.87 17.54
C SER A 447 28.92 -10.32 18.28
N GLY A 448 29.86 -9.65 17.59
CA GLY A 448 31.09 -9.11 18.22
C GLY A 448 32.08 -10.18 18.69
N THR A 449 31.87 -11.45 18.34
CA THR A 449 32.71 -12.59 18.78
C THR A 449 34.01 -12.77 17.97
N LYS A 450 34.22 -11.91 16.96
CA LYS A 450 35.43 -11.83 16.14
C LYS A 450 35.88 -10.37 16.10
N ASP A 451 37.07 -10.07 16.62
CA ASP A 451 37.64 -8.73 16.63
C ASP A 451 38.11 -8.29 15.23
N GLU A 452 37.88 -7.02 14.85
CA GLU A 452 38.33 -6.46 13.57
C GLU A 452 39.88 -6.45 13.40
N LYS A 453 40.62 -6.62 14.50
CA LYS A 453 42.06 -6.33 14.61
C LYS A 453 43.01 -7.53 14.52
N GLU A 454 42.58 -8.77 14.70
CA GLU A 454 43.52 -9.90 14.88
C GLU A 454 44.24 -10.40 13.60
N GLU A 455 43.88 -9.93 12.40
CA GLU A 455 44.54 -10.35 11.14
C GLU A 455 45.36 -9.24 10.43
N LEU A 456 45.43 -8.02 10.98
CA LEU A 456 46.10 -6.90 10.29
C LEU A 456 47.61 -6.76 10.60
N ASP A 457 48.15 -7.45 11.60
CA ASP A 457 49.54 -7.25 12.08
C ASP A 457 50.56 -8.31 11.63
N SER A 458 50.20 -9.29 10.79
CA SER A 458 51.14 -10.38 10.43
C SER A 458 51.28 -10.69 8.94
N SER A 459 51.37 -9.69 8.07
CA SER A 459 52.16 -9.88 6.84
C SER A 459 52.77 -8.59 6.31
N GLU A 460 54.09 -8.49 6.46
CA GLU A 460 54.95 -7.60 5.70
C GLU A 460 55.02 -8.07 4.23
N ASN A 461 55.25 -7.12 3.32
CA ASN A 461 55.64 -7.29 1.91
C ASN A 461 54.60 -7.82 0.91
N ILE A 462 53.80 -6.92 0.32
CA ILE A 462 53.53 -6.94 -1.13
C ILE A 462 53.44 -5.50 -1.64
N THR A 463 54.51 -5.02 -2.27
CA THR A 463 54.51 -3.86 -3.17
C THR A 463 54.41 -4.37 -4.60
N SER A 464 53.53 -3.75 -5.40
CA SER A 464 53.23 -4.00 -6.83
C SER A 464 52.39 -5.24 -7.17
N VAL A 465 51.09 -5.04 -7.37
CA VAL A 465 50.22 -5.89 -8.22
C VAL A 465 49.22 -4.98 -8.95
N ASP A 466 49.13 -5.18 -10.28
CA ASP A 466 48.35 -4.45 -11.28
C ASP A 466 46.86 -4.25 -10.96
N ASP A 467 46.35 -3.06 -11.29
CA ASP A 467 45.00 -2.53 -11.01
C ASP A 467 43.85 -3.13 -11.86
N ASP A 468 44.14 -3.98 -12.86
CA ASP A 468 43.13 -4.43 -13.84
C ASP A 468 42.29 -5.65 -13.40
N PHE A 469 42.70 -6.38 -12.36
CA PHE A 469 41.98 -7.57 -11.86
C PHE A 469 40.82 -7.22 -10.91
N TYR A 470 40.83 -6.02 -10.33
CA TYR A 470 39.96 -5.60 -9.23
C TYR A 470 38.48 -5.39 -9.61
N LYS A 471 38.01 -5.73 -10.81
CA LYS A 471 36.63 -5.41 -11.27
C LYS A 471 35.62 -6.57 -11.25
N LYS A 472 35.91 -7.74 -10.65
CA LYS A 472 35.19 -8.98 -11.00
C LYS A 472 34.23 -9.66 -9.99
N ASP A 473 34.16 -9.36 -8.69
CA ASP A 473 33.06 -9.92 -7.86
C ASP A 473 32.50 -8.95 -6.80
N ASP A 474 31.41 -8.27 -7.19
CA ASP A 474 30.66 -7.28 -6.38
C ASP A 474 29.88 -7.89 -5.20
N ARG A 475 29.74 -9.23 -5.10
CA ARG A 475 28.71 -9.86 -4.26
C ARG A 475 29.12 -10.17 -2.82
N LEU A 476 30.31 -10.71 -2.58
CA LEU A 476 30.86 -10.95 -1.22
C LEU A 476 31.03 -9.64 -0.44
N THR A 477 31.47 -8.64 -1.20
CA THR A 477 31.63 -7.27 -0.81
C THR A 477 30.32 -6.61 -0.37
N TRP A 478 29.18 -7.07 -0.87
CA TRP A 478 27.86 -6.63 -0.45
C TRP A 478 27.35 -7.37 0.81
N VAL A 479 27.68 -8.65 1.01
CA VAL A 479 27.37 -9.41 2.25
C VAL A 479 28.09 -8.82 3.47
N TYR A 480 29.39 -8.57 3.39
CA TYR A 480 30.15 -7.98 4.49
C TYR A 480 29.62 -6.60 4.92
N ARG A 481 29.16 -5.80 3.96
CA ARG A 481 28.64 -4.44 4.22
C ARG A 481 27.22 -4.44 4.78
N LEU A 482 26.43 -5.46 4.46
CA LEU A 482 25.18 -5.76 5.18
C LEU A 482 25.48 -6.18 6.63
N CYS A 483 26.54 -6.94 6.87
CA CYS A 483 26.93 -7.35 8.22
C CYS A 483 27.43 -6.18 9.06
N GLN A 484 28.36 -5.36 8.57
CA GLN A 484 28.78 -4.16 9.31
C GLN A 484 27.62 -3.21 9.62
N LYS A 485 26.63 -3.10 8.73
CA LYS A 485 25.42 -2.31 8.99
C LYS A 485 24.53 -2.90 10.10
N ILE A 486 24.39 -4.22 10.13
CA ILE A 486 23.65 -4.89 11.20
C ILE A 486 24.49 -4.91 12.50
N ALA A 487 25.82 -4.87 12.45
CA ALA A 487 26.74 -4.82 13.60
C ALA A 487 26.88 -3.41 14.22
N GLN A 488 26.86 -2.36 13.39
CA GLN A 488 26.83 -0.96 13.86
C GLN A 488 25.49 -0.59 14.50
N ASP A 489 24.42 -1.34 14.22
CA ASP A 489 23.18 -1.33 15.01
C ASP A 489 23.34 -2.05 16.38
N VAL A 490 24.47 -2.73 16.63
CA VAL A 490 24.67 -3.73 17.71
C VAL A 490 25.84 -3.43 18.68
N GLU A 491 26.77 -2.51 18.41
CA GLU A 491 27.83 -2.16 19.38
C GLU A 491 27.71 -0.69 19.82
N TYR A 492 27.21 -0.38 21.02
CA TYR A 492 27.80 -0.72 22.31
C TYR A 492 26.70 -1.17 23.30
N ASN A 493 26.80 -2.38 23.86
CA ASN A 493 26.65 -2.67 25.29
C ASN A 493 26.50 -4.20 25.54
N GLU A 494 27.59 -4.82 26.00
CA GLU A 494 27.44 -5.55 27.25
C GLU A 494 26.96 -4.54 28.30
N LEU A 495 25.83 -4.84 28.95
CA LEU A 495 25.16 -4.04 29.98
C LEU A 495 24.48 -2.74 29.51
N ILE A 496 23.15 -2.71 29.65
CA ILE A 496 22.24 -1.55 29.88
C ILE A 496 21.11 -1.44 28.84
N ASP A 497 19.91 -1.71 29.37
CA ASP A 497 18.59 -1.12 29.16
C ASP A 497 18.15 -0.65 27.76
N HIS A 498 16.93 -1.09 27.44
CA HIS A 498 16.13 -0.65 26.32
C HIS A 498 15.96 0.87 26.30
N GLN A 499 16.48 1.57 25.29
CA GLN A 499 15.78 2.71 24.68
C GLN A 499 16.47 3.25 23.42
N GLU A 500 15.63 3.39 22.40
CA GLU A 500 15.55 4.54 21.48
C GLU A 500 16.41 4.65 20.19
N TYR A 501 15.64 4.79 19.11
CA TYR A 501 15.82 5.51 17.84
C TYR A 501 16.35 4.82 16.57
N GLU A 502 15.38 4.73 15.65
CA GLU A 502 15.49 4.86 14.20
C GLU A 502 16.32 6.09 13.78
N ARG A 503 17.26 5.92 12.83
CA ARG A 503 17.33 6.57 11.49
C ARG A 503 18.74 6.52 10.91
N MET A 504 18.91 5.92 9.72
CA MET A 504 19.82 6.45 8.67
C MET A 504 19.60 5.80 7.30
N SER A 505 19.89 6.56 6.24
CA SER A 505 19.53 6.30 4.84
C SER A 505 20.59 5.50 4.07
N LEU A 506 20.10 4.62 3.19
CA LEU A 506 20.86 3.69 2.35
C LEU A 506 21.99 4.29 1.47
N PRO A 507 22.02 5.58 1.08
CA PRO A 507 23.04 6.05 0.12
C PRO A 507 24.42 6.40 0.69
N GLU A 508 24.57 6.68 2.00
CA GLU A 508 25.90 6.81 2.64
C GLU A 508 26.59 5.45 2.84
N LEU A 509 25.79 4.37 2.87
CA LEU A 509 26.24 2.98 2.82
C LEU A 509 26.98 2.64 1.52
N ILE A 510 26.70 3.40 0.45
CA ILE A 510 27.19 3.15 -0.92
C ILE A 510 28.62 3.69 -1.12
N ASP A 511 29.07 4.69 -0.34
CA ASP A 511 30.43 5.24 -0.45
C ASP A 511 31.46 4.41 0.34
N CYS A 512 31.07 3.87 1.50
CA CYS A 512 31.89 2.92 2.29
C CYS A 512 32.16 1.62 1.53
N LEU A 513 31.39 1.36 0.46
CA LEU A 513 31.59 0.22 -0.41
C LEU A 513 33.03 0.18 -0.98
N ASN A 514 33.60 1.33 -1.28
CA ASN A 514 34.84 1.39 -2.04
C ASN A 514 36.11 0.90 -1.31
N HIS A 515 36.05 0.61 0.00
CA HIS A 515 37.22 0.18 0.79
C HIS A 515 37.40 -1.33 0.97
N LEU A 516 36.34 -2.15 0.90
CA LEU A 516 36.46 -3.61 1.09
C LEU A 516 37.21 -4.33 -0.03
N LYS A 517 37.27 -3.66 -1.18
CA LYS A 517 37.99 -4.05 -2.39
C LYS A 517 39.48 -4.31 -2.16
N LYS A 518 40.07 -3.75 -1.10
CA LYS A 518 41.47 -3.98 -0.73
C LYS A 518 41.72 -5.28 0.05
N LYS A 519 40.69 -5.93 0.63
CA LYS A 519 40.89 -6.97 1.67
C LYS A 519 40.65 -8.41 1.17
N ILE A 520 39.72 -8.65 0.24
CA ILE A 520 39.48 -10.01 -0.30
C ILE A 520 40.71 -10.54 -1.06
N THR A 521 41.55 -9.65 -1.60
CA THR A 521 42.83 -9.98 -2.26
C THR A 521 43.83 -10.68 -1.34
N ARG A 522 43.70 -10.59 -0.01
CA ARG A 522 44.65 -11.22 0.92
C ARG A 522 44.24 -12.64 1.34
N ILE A 523 42.95 -12.97 1.30
CA ILE A 523 42.42 -14.24 1.82
C ILE A 523 42.58 -15.40 0.83
N SER A 524 42.45 -15.15 -0.48
CA SER A 524 42.58 -16.22 -1.49
C SER A 524 44.01 -16.69 -1.73
N GLU A 525 45.04 -15.91 -1.37
CA GLU A 525 46.44 -16.30 -1.61
C GLU A 525 46.96 -17.34 -0.60
N GLU A 526 46.33 -17.50 0.57
CA GLU A 526 46.72 -18.52 1.56
C GLU A 526 45.83 -19.77 1.56
N THR A 527 44.57 -19.71 1.09
CA THR A 527 43.65 -20.87 1.20
C THR A 527 43.88 -21.97 0.15
N ILE A 528 44.66 -21.72 -0.90
CA ILE A 528 45.05 -22.74 -1.90
C ILE A 528 46.12 -23.73 -1.36
N LYS A 529 46.52 -23.65 -0.08
CA LYS A 529 47.45 -24.63 0.52
C LYS A 529 46.88 -25.59 1.55
N ILE A 530 45.58 -25.55 1.86
CA ILE A 530 45.00 -26.53 2.78
C ILE A 530 44.07 -27.48 2.03
N GLN A 531 44.67 -28.60 1.69
CA GLN A 531 44.03 -29.84 1.28
C GLN A 531 42.87 -30.16 2.24
N VAL A 532 41.63 -29.92 1.81
CA VAL A 532 40.43 -30.35 2.53
C VAL A 532 40.42 -31.88 2.48
N LYS A 533 41.00 -32.51 3.51
CA LYS A 533 40.61 -33.86 3.89
C LYS A 533 39.20 -33.76 4.44
N LYS A 534 38.28 -34.44 3.73
CA LYS A 534 37.04 -35.00 4.26
C LYS A 534 37.28 -35.51 5.68
N GLU A 535 36.78 -34.81 6.68
CA GLU A 535 36.36 -35.35 7.98
C GLU A 535 35.74 -34.19 8.78
N GLU A 536 34.44 -34.35 9.05
CA GLU A 536 33.62 -33.71 10.08
C GLU A 536 34.11 -32.38 10.68
N ILE A 537 33.58 -31.26 10.15
CA ILE A 537 33.49 -30.01 10.91
C ILE A 537 32.08 -29.96 11.51
N ASP A 538 31.95 -30.54 12.70
CA ASP A 538 30.88 -30.25 13.65
C ASP A 538 31.16 -28.87 14.27
N LEU A 539 30.84 -27.80 13.52
CA LEU A 539 30.59 -26.50 14.12
C LEU A 539 29.19 -26.55 14.72
N PRO A 540 28.95 -26.06 15.95
CA PRO A 540 27.65 -26.11 16.58
C PRO A 540 26.64 -25.45 15.64
N ILE A 541 25.77 -26.26 15.05
CA ILE A 541 24.75 -25.83 14.10
C ILE A 541 23.82 -24.90 14.88
N MET A 542 24.09 -23.59 14.81
CA MET A 542 23.09 -22.58 15.11
C MET A 542 21.91 -22.93 14.18
N ASN A 543 20.76 -23.29 14.77
CA ASN A 543 19.66 -23.95 14.10
C ASN A 543 19.12 -23.11 12.92
N CYS A 544 19.73 -23.28 11.75
CA CYS A 544 19.38 -22.57 10.52
C CYS A 544 18.01 -23.00 9.98
N ASP A 545 17.45 -24.11 10.46
CA ASP A 545 16.19 -24.64 9.94
C ASP A 545 15.03 -23.68 10.20
N ASN A 546 15.04 -22.97 11.33
CA ASN A 546 14.03 -21.97 11.65
C ASN A 546 14.08 -20.78 10.67
N ILE A 547 15.27 -20.21 10.43
CA ILE A 547 15.41 -19.08 9.50
C ILE A 547 15.14 -19.50 8.04
N LEU A 548 15.52 -20.72 7.64
CA LEU A 548 15.20 -21.27 6.31
C LEU A 548 13.70 -21.46 6.14
N LYS A 549 13.00 -21.96 7.17
CA LYS A 549 11.53 -22.10 7.18
C LYS A 549 10.84 -20.74 7.11
N ASP A 550 11.31 -19.77 7.89
CA ASP A 550 10.79 -18.39 7.87
C ASP A 550 11.00 -17.72 6.51
N ALA A 551 12.20 -17.85 5.93
CA ALA A 551 12.52 -17.36 4.59
C ALA A 551 11.66 -18.04 3.50
N LEU A 552 11.44 -19.35 3.60
CA LEU A 552 10.53 -20.07 2.70
C LEU A 552 9.09 -19.56 2.81
N GLY A 553 8.60 -19.33 4.04
CA GLY A 553 7.29 -18.74 4.26
C GLY A 553 7.19 -17.31 3.74
N TYR A 554 8.26 -16.53 3.88
CA TYR A 554 8.34 -15.14 3.43
C TYR A 554 8.35 -15.01 1.90
N THR A 555 9.15 -15.82 1.21
CA THR A 555 9.18 -15.91 -0.27
C THR A 555 7.87 -16.43 -0.87
N CYS A 556 7.04 -17.15 -0.12
CA CYS A 556 5.69 -17.52 -0.55
C CYS A 556 4.64 -16.41 -0.30
N LYS A 557 4.93 -15.47 0.61
CA LYS A 557 4.08 -14.30 0.90
C LYS A 557 4.41 -13.10 0.00
N LYS A 558 5.67 -12.97 -0.41
CA LYS A 558 6.22 -11.89 -1.23
C LYS A 558 6.74 -12.47 -2.54
N LYS A 559 6.48 -11.85 -3.69
CA LYS A 559 6.97 -12.33 -5.01
C LYS A 559 8.51 -12.24 -5.10
N LEU A 560 9.21 -13.23 -4.53
CA LEU A 560 10.67 -13.36 -4.43
C LEU A 560 11.11 -14.67 -5.11
N ASP A 561 11.00 -14.72 -6.43
CA ASP A 561 11.15 -15.95 -7.21
C ASP A 561 12.62 -16.40 -7.27
N LEU A 562 13.58 -15.47 -7.32
CA LEU A 562 15.02 -15.79 -7.29
C LEU A 562 15.41 -16.31 -5.90
N PHE A 563 15.04 -15.62 -4.84
CA PHE A 563 15.36 -16.07 -3.49
C PHE A 563 14.75 -17.46 -3.19
N LEU A 564 13.50 -17.69 -3.59
CA LEU A 564 12.89 -19.01 -3.47
C LEU A 564 13.65 -20.09 -4.25
N HIS A 565 14.07 -19.78 -5.48
CA HIS A 565 14.86 -20.70 -6.30
C HIS A 565 16.15 -21.11 -5.57
N MET A 566 16.84 -20.15 -4.97
CA MET A 566 18.10 -20.39 -4.25
C MET A 566 17.89 -21.15 -2.95
N LEU A 567 16.83 -20.88 -2.19
CA LEU A 567 16.48 -21.67 -1.01
C LEU A 567 16.32 -23.16 -1.36
N ILE A 568 15.64 -23.46 -2.47
CA ILE A 568 15.39 -24.84 -2.88
C ILE A 568 16.62 -25.48 -3.52
N CYS A 569 17.26 -24.81 -4.48
CA CYS A 569 18.32 -25.39 -5.28
C CYS A 569 19.69 -25.38 -4.59
N GLN A 570 19.99 -24.33 -3.81
CA GLN A 570 21.28 -24.12 -3.17
C GLN A 570 21.23 -24.46 -1.68
N ALA A 571 20.27 -23.94 -0.92
CA ALA A 571 20.10 -24.28 0.50
C ALA A 571 19.42 -25.64 0.74
N LYS A 572 18.95 -26.30 -0.34
CA LYS A 572 18.29 -27.63 -0.31
C LYS A 572 17.05 -27.67 0.61
N VAL A 573 16.37 -26.54 0.76
CA VAL A 573 15.13 -26.46 1.53
C VAL A 573 14.04 -27.24 0.79
N ASN A 574 13.39 -28.16 1.49
CA ASN A 574 12.30 -28.93 0.91
C ASN A 574 11.01 -28.08 0.82
N PRO A 575 10.48 -27.82 -0.38
CA PRO A 575 9.24 -27.06 -0.57
C PRO A 575 7.97 -27.80 -0.10
N GLU A 576 8.11 -29.03 0.39
CA GLU A 576 7.06 -29.82 1.02
C GLU A 576 7.02 -29.71 2.54
N ASN A 577 7.98 -28.99 3.15
CA ASN A 577 7.97 -28.80 4.60
C ASN A 577 6.74 -28.02 5.04
N TYR A 578 6.21 -28.37 6.22
CA TYR A 578 5.17 -27.56 6.82
C TYR A 578 5.75 -26.22 7.25
N LEU A 579 5.14 -25.14 6.77
CA LEU A 579 5.43 -23.78 7.22
C LEU A 579 4.73 -23.48 8.54
N ASP A 580 3.55 -24.08 8.73
CA ASP A 580 2.81 -24.08 9.97
C ASP A 580 2.44 -25.53 10.31
N ASP A 581 3.10 -26.09 11.32
CA ASP A 581 2.90 -27.48 11.75
C ASP A 581 1.53 -27.70 12.39
N MET A 582 0.95 -26.65 13.00
CA MET A 582 -0.37 -26.70 13.63
C MET A 582 -1.45 -26.86 12.56
N LEU A 583 -1.41 -26.08 11.48
CA LEU A 583 -2.38 -26.22 10.39
C LEU A 583 -1.97 -27.27 9.35
N LYS A 584 -0.74 -27.79 9.40
CA LYS A 584 -0.12 -28.63 8.35
C LYS A 584 -0.13 -27.96 6.98
N THR A 585 0.07 -26.65 6.96
CA THR A 585 0.09 -25.88 5.72
C THR A 585 1.49 -25.84 5.13
N ARG A 586 1.55 -25.78 3.81
CA ARG A 586 2.77 -25.92 2.98
C ARG A 586 2.99 -24.65 2.15
N PRO A 587 4.20 -24.42 1.61
CA PRO A 587 4.52 -23.30 0.70
C PRO A 587 3.46 -23.01 -0.36
N LEU A 588 2.92 -24.06 -0.99
CA LEU A 588 1.86 -23.93 -2.00
C LEU A 588 0.58 -23.25 -1.47
N HIS A 589 0.18 -23.52 -0.22
CA HIS A 589 -0.98 -22.90 0.41
C HIS A 589 -0.74 -21.39 0.65
N TYR A 590 0.43 -21.02 1.15
CA TYR A 590 0.80 -19.62 1.36
C TYR A 590 0.89 -18.84 0.05
N ALA A 591 1.55 -19.40 -0.97
CA ALA A 591 1.64 -18.77 -2.29
C ALA A 591 0.25 -18.58 -2.91
N ALA A 592 -0.64 -19.55 -2.74
CA ALA A 592 -2.02 -19.48 -3.22
C ALA A 592 -2.85 -18.43 -2.49
N ALA A 593 -2.80 -18.39 -1.15
CA ALA A 593 -3.51 -17.41 -0.32
C ALA A 593 -3.09 -15.97 -0.63
N ASN A 594 -1.80 -15.74 -0.91
CA ASN A 594 -1.26 -14.42 -1.26
C ASN A 594 -1.42 -14.08 -2.75
N GLY A 595 -1.76 -15.07 -3.59
CA GLY A 595 -1.96 -14.89 -5.02
C GLY A 595 -0.67 -14.74 -5.82
N ILE A 596 0.44 -15.29 -5.33
CA ILE A 596 1.75 -15.22 -6.00
C ILE A 596 1.84 -16.32 -7.06
N GLN A 597 1.25 -16.08 -8.22
CA GLN A 597 1.05 -17.12 -9.24
C GLN A 597 2.35 -17.66 -9.84
N SER A 598 3.40 -16.85 -10.00
CA SER A 598 4.70 -17.32 -10.51
C SER A 598 5.33 -18.34 -9.55
N THR A 599 5.27 -18.07 -8.25
CA THR A 599 5.67 -18.99 -7.19
C THR A 599 4.81 -20.27 -7.19
N VAL A 600 3.48 -20.16 -7.33
CA VAL A 600 2.59 -21.33 -7.45
C VAL A 600 2.99 -22.18 -8.67
N ALA A 601 3.26 -21.55 -9.81
CA ALA A 601 3.70 -22.22 -11.03
C ALA A 601 5.05 -22.92 -10.85
N TYR A 602 6.00 -22.25 -10.21
CA TYR A 602 7.33 -22.77 -9.91
C TYR A 602 7.27 -24.00 -9.00
N LEU A 603 6.52 -23.92 -7.89
CA LEU A 603 6.34 -25.04 -6.96
C LEU A 603 5.74 -26.27 -7.66
N ILE A 604 4.71 -26.08 -8.49
CA ILE A 604 4.03 -27.19 -9.17
C ILE A 604 4.88 -27.79 -10.30
N ARG A 605 5.46 -26.95 -11.17
CA ARG A 605 6.10 -27.42 -12.41
C ARG A 605 7.55 -27.78 -12.23
N THR A 606 8.28 -26.98 -11.45
CA THR A 606 9.72 -27.15 -11.28
C THR A 606 10.02 -27.99 -10.05
N CYS A 607 9.42 -27.65 -8.90
CA CYS A 607 9.64 -28.42 -7.67
C CYS A 607 8.81 -29.71 -7.60
N ARG A 608 7.78 -29.86 -8.47
CA ARG A 608 6.88 -31.01 -8.53
C ARG A 608 6.22 -31.33 -7.18
N VAL A 609 5.83 -30.29 -6.43
CA VAL A 609 5.14 -30.49 -5.16
C VAL A 609 3.79 -31.20 -5.34
N TYR A 610 3.37 -31.92 -4.32
CA TYR A 610 2.09 -32.60 -4.20
C TYR A 610 0.94 -31.59 -4.16
N ARG A 611 0.38 -31.34 -5.34
CA ARG A 611 -0.72 -30.39 -5.59
C ARG A 611 -2.02 -30.65 -4.84
N TYR A 612 -2.26 -31.88 -4.35
CA TYR A 612 -3.45 -32.25 -3.56
C TYR A 612 -3.20 -32.17 -2.06
N ALA A 613 -2.07 -31.61 -1.62
CA ALA A 613 -1.85 -31.39 -0.21
C ALA A 613 -3.01 -30.54 0.35
N SER A 614 -3.56 -30.99 1.46
CA SER A 614 -4.57 -30.26 2.21
C SER A 614 -4.07 -29.98 3.61
N ASP A 615 -4.52 -28.85 4.17
CA ASP A 615 -4.33 -28.55 5.58
C ASP A 615 -5.18 -29.49 6.48
N ILE A 616 -5.13 -29.26 7.80
CA ILE A 616 -5.91 -30.03 8.77
C ILE A 616 -7.44 -29.93 8.56
N ASN A 617 -7.90 -28.85 7.94
CA ASN A 617 -9.30 -28.59 7.62
C ASN A 617 -9.68 -29.07 6.20
N LYS A 618 -8.82 -29.88 5.57
CA LYS A 618 -8.98 -30.37 4.20
C LYS A 618 -9.06 -29.25 3.14
N ASN A 619 -8.59 -28.04 3.46
CA ASN A 619 -8.42 -26.99 2.47
C ASN A 619 -7.14 -27.26 1.69
N ASN A 620 -7.26 -27.47 0.38
CA ASN A 620 -6.13 -27.44 -0.55
C ASN A 620 -5.79 -25.99 -0.96
N ALA A 621 -4.73 -25.82 -1.75
CA ALA A 621 -4.28 -24.50 -2.21
C ALA A 621 -5.36 -23.69 -2.96
N ALA A 622 -6.24 -24.35 -3.73
CA ALA A 622 -7.31 -23.66 -4.46
C ALA A 622 -8.39 -23.10 -3.52
N HIS A 623 -8.69 -23.79 -2.41
CA HIS A 623 -9.58 -23.24 -1.38
C HIS A 623 -9.02 -21.92 -0.84
N TYR A 624 -7.72 -21.90 -0.49
CA TYR A 624 -7.07 -20.69 0.04
C TYR A 624 -7.03 -19.54 -0.97
N ALA A 625 -6.77 -19.82 -2.24
CA ALA A 625 -6.78 -18.80 -3.28
C ALA A 625 -8.15 -18.11 -3.38
N TYR A 626 -9.23 -18.88 -3.51
CA TYR A 626 -10.57 -18.30 -3.64
C TYR A 626 -11.09 -17.68 -2.34
N MET A 627 -10.77 -18.26 -1.19
CA MET A 627 -11.10 -17.72 0.12
C MET A 627 -10.57 -16.29 0.31
N ASN A 628 -9.36 -16.03 -0.19
CA ASN A 628 -8.69 -14.73 -0.13
C ASN A 628 -8.93 -13.85 -1.38
N GLY A 629 -9.90 -14.21 -2.22
CA GLY A 629 -10.24 -13.44 -3.41
C GLY A 629 -9.19 -13.46 -4.53
N LYS A 630 -8.21 -14.36 -4.47
CA LYS A 630 -7.16 -14.56 -5.48
C LYS A 630 -7.68 -15.44 -6.62
N ILE A 631 -8.70 -14.93 -7.30
CA ILE A 631 -9.49 -15.65 -8.32
C ILE A 631 -8.57 -16.24 -9.40
N GLU A 632 -7.64 -15.44 -9.91
CA GLU A 632 -6.78 -15.86 -11.02
C GLU A 632 -5.80 -16.97 -10.60
N THR A 633 -5.40 -17.00 -9.33
CA THR A 633 -4.57 -18.06 -8.76
C THR A 633 -5.38 -19.35 -8.56
N GLY A 634 -6.63 -19.22 -8.09
CA GLY A 634 -7.55 -20.35 -7.98
C GLY A 634 -7.89 -20.98 -9.33
N ASP A 635 -8.16 -20.15 -10.34
CA ASP A 635 -8.44 -20.58 -11.71
C ASP A 635 -7.24 -21.34 -12.29
N TYR A 636 -6.02 -20.82 -12.10
CA TYR A 636 -4.80 -21.52 -12.51
C TYR A 636 -4.64 -22.89 -11.85
N LEU A 637 -4.85 -22.98 -10.53
CA LEU A 637 -4.73 -24.24 -9.80
C LEU A 637 -5.71 -25.29 -10.33
N ILE A 638 -6.96 -24.90 -10.61
CA ILE A 638 -7.98 -25.79 -11.19
C ILE A 638 -7.67 -26.14 -12.64
N ASP A 639 -7.18 -25.19 -13.44
CA ASP A 639 -6.82 -25.42 -14.85
C ASP A 639 -5.65 -26.41 -14.98
N VAL A 640 -4.70 -26.35 -14.06
CA VAL A 640 -3.58 -27.29 -13.99
C VAL A 640 -4.02 -28.66 -13.47
N GLU A 641 -5.05 -28.70 -12.63
CA GLU A 641 -5.55 -29.92 -12.01
C GLU A 641 -7.06 -29.88 -11.74
N GLU A 642 -7.86 -30.44 -12.65
CA GLU A 642 -9.32 -30.39 -12.57
C GLU A 642 -9.87 -31.08 -11.31
N LYS A 643 -9.19 -32.11 -10.80
CA LYS A 643 -9.63 -32.85 -9.61
C LYS A 643 -9.76 -31.96 -8.38
N LEU A 644 -8.92 -30.91 -8.24
CA LEU A 644 -8.99 -29.97 -7.11
C LEU A 644 -10.35 -29.28 -7.01
N LYS A 645 -11.03 -29.07 -8.15
CA LYS A 645 -12.35 -28.42 -8.22
C LYS A 645 -13.43 -29.17 -7.44
N ARG A 646 -13.29 -30.50 -7.28
CA ARG A 646 -14.32 -31.38 -6.70
C ARG A 646 -14.01 -31.78 -5.26
N GLU A 647 -12.81 -31.51 -4.77
CA GLU A 647 -12.43 -31.80 -3.39
C GLU A 647 -13.17 -30.87 -2.43
N THR A 648 -13.69 -31.43 -1.34
CA THR A 648 -14.40 -30.66 -0.32
C THR A 648 -13.56 -30.54 0.95
N ASN A 649 -13.56 -29.35 1.54
CA ASN A 649 -12.98 -29.14 2.86
C ASN A 649 -13.84 -29.73 4.00
N SER A 650 -13.42 -29.56 5.25
CA SER A 650 -14.12 -30.07 6.44
C SER A 650 -15.54 -29.50 6.61
N SER A 651 -15.83 -28.32 6.03
CA SER A 651 -17.17 -27.71 6.01
C SER A 651 -18.02 -28.18 4.82
N GLY A 652 -17.53 -29.12 4.00
CA GLY A 652 -18.23 -29.63 2.83
C GLY A 652 -18.23 -28.67 1.63
N ARG A 653 -17.36 -27.67 1.59
CA ARG A 653 -17.26 -26.69 0.49
C ARG A 653 -16.17 -27.09 -0.48
N THR A 654 -16.45 -26.97 -1.77
CA THR A 654 -15.42 -27.04 -2.81
C THR A 654 -14.70 -25.70 -2.98
N PRO A 655 -13.52 -25.62 -3.64
CA PRO A 655 -12.91 -24.34 -3.97
C PRO A 655 -13.85 -23.43 -4.75
N TYR A 656 -14.66 -24.00 -5.65
CA TYR A 656 -15.59 -23.24 -6.47
C TYR A 656 -16.78 -22.69 -5.67
N ASP A 657 -17.21 -23.37 -4.60
CA ASP A 657 -18.20 -22.83 -3.67
C ASP A 657 -17.65 -21.60 -2.93
N LEU A 658 -16.38 -21.64 -2.52
CA LEU A 658 -15.72 -20.49 -1.90
C LEU A 658 -15.56 -19.32 -2.88
N TYR A 659 -15.25 -19.60 -4.15
CA TYR A 659 -15.25 -18.58 -5.21
C TYR A 659 -16.62 -17.88 -5.32
N LYS A 660 -17.70 -18.65 -5.36
CA LYS A 660 -19.06 -18.09 -5.42
C LYS A 660 -19.40 -17.31 -4.15
N ALA A 661 -19.05 -17.85 -2.98
CA ALA A 661 -19.29 -17.21 -1.69
C ALA A 661 -18.56 -15.87 -1.58
N PHE A 662 -17.28 -15.83 -1.94
CA PHE A 662 -16.48 -14.62 -1.96
C PHE A 662 -17.07 -13.56 -2.90
N ASN A 663 -17.41 -13.92 -4.14
CA ASN A 663 -18.01 -12.96 -5.08
C ASN A 663 -19.39 -12.48 -4.62
N SER A 664 -20.20 -13.36 -4.02
CA SER A 664 -21.48 -12.98 -3.42
C SER A 664 -21.29 -11.97 -2.29
N ARG A 665 -20.29 -12.16 -1.43
CA ARG A 665 -19.92 -11.22 -0.37
C ARG A 665 -19.46 -9.88 -0.93
N VAL A 666 -18.61 -9.90 -1.95
CA VAL A 666 -18.15 -8.69 -2.65
C VAL A 666 -19.33 -7.93 -3.25
N GLU A 667 -20.27 -8.59 -3.95
CA GLU A 667 -21.42 -7.90 -4.56
C GLU A 667 -22.41 -7.37 -3.50
N LYS A 668 -22.59 -8.07 -2.38
CA LYS A 668 -23.42 -7.60 -1.24
C LYS A 668 -22.87 -6.30 -0.64
N LEU A 669 -21.55 -6.21 -0.49
CA LEU A 669 -20.89 -5.12 0.26
C LEU A 669 -20.34 -3.99 -0.64
N LYS A 670 -20.32 -4.20 -1.96
CA LYS A 670 -19.89 -3.19 -2.92
C LYS A 670 -20.78 -1.94 -2.85
N PRO A 671 -20.21 -0.73 -2.81
CA PRO A 671 -21.00 0.49 -2.94
C PRO A 671 -21.69 0.53 -4.32
N LYS A 672 -23.03 0.50 -4.35
CA LYS A 672 -23.82 0.59 -5.59
C LYS A 672 -23.37 1.81 -6.42
N SER A 673 -23.13 1.61 -7.72
CA SER A 673 -22.74 2.67 -8.65
C SER A 673 -23.86 3.70 -8.83
N ILE A 674 -23.48 4.95 -9.13
CA ILE A 674 -24.42 6.03 -9.49
C ILE A 674 -25.17 5.59 -10.76
N PRO A 675 -26.51 5.68 -10.81
CA PRO A 675 -27.29 5.50 -12.04
C PRO A 675 -26.80 6.46 -13.14
N GLU A 676 -26.67 5.99 -14.38
CA GLU A 676 -26.00 6.78 -15.44
C GLU A 676 -26.66 8.11 -15.74
N GLU A 677 -27.98 8.20 -15.53
CA GLU A 677 -28.78 9.41 -15.70
C GLU A 677 -28.32 10.60 -14.82
N HIS A 678 -27.70 10.33 -13.66
CA HIS A 678 -27.23 11.37 -12.74
C HIS A 678 -25.73 11.65 -12.85
N LYS A 679 -24.94 10.85 -13.59
CA LYS A 679 -23.48 11.08 -13.71
C LYS A 679 -23.16 12.39 -14.44
N SER A 680 -23.96 12.76 -15.43
CA SER A 680 -23.80 13.95 -16.29
C SER A 680 -24.13 15.24 -15.55
N GLU A 681 -25.25 15.27 -14.83
CA GLU A 681 -25.66 16.42 -14.00
C GLU A 681 -24.65 16.70 -12.87
N TRP A 682 -24.08 15.65 -12.28
CA TRP A 682 -23.09 15.78 -11.21
C TRP A 682 -21.69 16.12 -11.72
N LYS A 683 -21.28 15.64 -12.90
CA LYS A 683 -20.03 16.11 -13.53
C LYS A 683 -20.03 17.61 -13.74
N GLN A 684 -21.18 18.18 -14.14
CA GLN A 684 -21.34 19.63 -14.26
C GLN A 684 -21.24 20.35 -12.91
N LYS A 685 -21.89 19.86 -11.84
CA LYS A 685 -21.79 20.47 -10.50
C LYS A 685 -20.40 20.32 -9.86
N LEU A 686 -19.74 19.17 -10.05
CA LEU A 686 -18.39 18.88 -9.53
C LEU A 686 -17.32 19.73 -10.23
N GLN A 687 -17.45 19.95 -11.54
CA GLN A 687 -16.51 20.78 -12.29
C GLN A 687 -16.50 22.23 -11.76
N VAL A 688 -17.68 22.79 -11.44
CA VAL A 688 -17.81 24.13 -10.85
C VAL A 688 -17.18 24.23 -9.44
N VAL A 689 -17.31 23.20 -8.61
CA VAL A 689 -16.71 23.17 -7.26
C VAL A 689 -15.19 22.97 -7.31
N CYS A 690 -14.70 22.14 -8.25
CA CYS A 690 -13.26 21.93 -8.46
C CYS A 690 -12.55 23.19 -8.98
N GLU A 691 -13.23 23.97 -9.82
CA GLU A 691 -12.71 25.23 -10.37
C GLU A 691 -12.60 26.33 -9.29
N GLN A 692 -13.34 26.21 -8.18
CA GLN A 692 -13.31 27.19 -7.07
C GLN A 692 -12.28 26.86 -5.98
N ASN A 693 -11.94 25.57 -5.75
CA ASN A 693 -11.13 25.14 -4.59
C ASN A 693 -9.77 24.49 -4.93
N ASN A 694 -9.37 24.38 -6.19
CA ASN A 694 -8.03 23.91 -6.63
C ASN A 694 -7.53 22.55 -6.07
N GLU A 695 -8.40 21.68 -5.56
CA GLU A 695 -8.04 20.33 -5.08
C GLU A 695 -8.85 19.23 -5.82
N LYS A 696 -8.23 18.52 -6.77
CA LYS A 696 -8.87 17.43 -7.52
C LYS A 696 -9.13 16.17 -6.67
N GLU A 697 -8.38 15.97 -5.58
CA GLU A 697 -8.48 14.81 -4.67
C GLU A 697 -9.83 14.70 -3.95
N LEU A 698 -10.48 15.85 -3.73
CA LEU A 698 -11.78 15.95 -3.09
C LEU A 698 -12.90 15.28 -3.90
N THR A 699 -12.79 15.13 -5.23
CA THR A 699 -13.93 14.71 -6.07
C THR A 699 -14.49 13.33 -5.74
N LYS A 700 -13.67 12.30 -5.49
CA LYS A 700 -14.19 10.94 -5.25
C LYS A 700 -14.71 10.75 -3.83
N ILE A 701 -14.04 11.33 -2.83
CA ILE A 701 -14.54 11.37 -1.45
C ILE A 701 -15.82 12.21 -1.40
N GLN A 702 -15.86 13.37 -2.05
CA GLN A 702 -17.07 14.16 -2.21
C GLN A 702 -18.15 13.37 -2.94
N MET A 703 -17.84 12.55 -3.96
CA MET A 703 -18.82 11.67 -4.61
C MET A 703 -19.37 10.59 -3.66
N ASP A 704 -18.50 9.96 -2.86
CA ASP A 704 -18.94 8.93 -1.92
C ASP A 704 -19.70 9.55 -0.73
N LEU A 705 -19.30 10.75 -0.27
CA LEU A 705 -20.05 11.60 0.66
C LEU A 705 -21.38 12.08 0.07
N CYS A 706 -21.45 12.40 -1.23
CA CYS A 706 -22.69 12.76 -1.92
C CYS A 706 -23.62 11.54 -2.10
N ARG A 707 -23.08 10.33 -2.31
CA ARG A 707 -23.87 9.10 -2.30
C ARG A 707 -24.40 8.80 -0.91
N LEU A 708 -23.56 8.97 0.11
CA LEU A 708 -23.97 8.84 1.50
C LEU A 708 -25.07 9.85 1.80
N ARG A 709 -24.89 11.12 1.43
CA ARG A 709 -25.90 12.19 1.47
C ARG A 709 -27.22 11.77 0.82
N ARG A 710 -27.23 11.29 -0.41
CA ARG A 710 -28.47 10.86 -1.08
C ARG A 710 -29.14 9.68 -0.39
N LYS A 711 -28.37 8.68 0.08
CA LYS A 711 -28.93 7.56 0.85
C LYS A 711 -29.54 8.05 2.17
N ILE A 712 -28.89 9.02 2.78
CA ILE A 712 -29.31 9.74 3.98
C ILE A 712 -30.58 10.59 3.72
N GLU A 713 -30.74 11.17 2.53
CA GLU A 713 -31.96 11.93 2.15
C GLU A 713 -33.15 10.99 1.91
N HIS A 714 -32.91 9.77 1.44
CA HIS A 714 -33.96 8.78 1.16
C HIS A 714 -34.33 7.86 2.35
N SER A 715 -33.57 7.89 3.44
CA SER A 715 -33.80 7.11 4.66
C SER A 715 -33.28 7.88 5.86
N THR A 716 -33.99 7.90 6.99
CA THR A 716 -33.52 8.71 8.13
C THR A 716 -32.12 8.28 8.57
N PHE A 717 -31.30 9.24 9.02
CA PHE A 717 -29.93 9.00 9.53
C PHE A 717 -29.88 7.84 10.56
N LYS A 718 -30.97 7.70 11.34
CA LYS A 718 -31.16 6.68 12.37
C LYS A 718 -31.31 5.29 11.75
N ASP A 719 -32.22 5.14 10.79
CA ASP A 719 -32.51 3.84 10.17
C ASP A 719 -31.35 3.32 9.33
N LEU A 720 -30.62 4.21 8.65
CA LEU A 720 -29.53 3.81 7.75
C LEU A 720 -28.42 3.05 8.50
N ALA A 721 -28.03 3.51 9.69
CA ALA A 721 -26.99 2.87 10.48
C ALA A 721 -27.53 1.67 11.28
N LEU A 722 -28.75 1.77 11.83
CA LEU A 722 -29.38 0.68 12.59
C LEU A 722 -29.63 -0.55 11.71
N ASN A 723 -30.04 -0.37 10.45
CA ASN A 723 -30.22 -1.47 9.50
C ASN A 723 -28.92 -2.17 9.11
N GLN A 724 -27.76 -1.60 9.45
CA GLN A 724 -26.45 -2.22 9.24
C GLN A 724 -25.88 -2.80 10.54
N LEU A 725 -26.54 -2.63 11.68
CA LEU A 725 -26.08 -3.16 12.95
C LEU A 725 -26.14 -4.69 12.94
N VAL A 726 -25.08 -5.33 13.40
CA VAL A 726 -25.06 -6.79 13.54
C VAL A 726 -25.94 -7.18 14.72
N ASP A 727 -27.00 -7.91 14.43
CA ASP A 727 -27.81 -8.54 15.46
C ASP A 727 -27.16 -9.85 15.91
N TYR A 728 -26.81 -9.93 17.20
CA TYR A 728 -26.26 -11.12 17.84
C TYR A 728 -27.32 -11.91 18.62
N CYS A 729 -28.57 -11.45 18.72
CA CYS A 729 -29.61 -12.09 19.53
C CYS A 729 -30.05 -13.44 18.95
N GLU A 730 -30.12 -13.56 17.63
CA GLU A 730 -30.60 -14.76 16.94
C GLU A 730 -29.83 -15.07 15.64
N GLY A 731 -30.22 -16.16 14.96
CA GLY A 731 -29.69 -16.53 13.65
C GLY A 731 -28.23 -16.96 13.63
N GLU A 732 -27.61 -16.86 12.46
CA GLU A 732 -26.24 -17.32 12.24
C GLU A 732 -25.20 -16.44 12.94
N ASN A 733 -25.43 -15.13 13.07
CA ASN A 733 -24.56 -14.21 13.82
C ASN A 733 -24.39 -14.62 15.29
N ASN A 734 -25.50 -14.99 15.94
CA ASN A 734 -25.50 -15.52 17.31
C ASN A 734 -24.60 -16.76 17.42
N THR A 735 -24.76 -17.68 16.46
CA THR A 735 -24.00 -18.94 16.44
C THR A 735 -22.51 -18.69 16.22
N ILE A 736 -22.15 -17.83 15.27
CA ILE A 736 -20.75 -17.44 14.99
C ILE A 736 -20.09 -16.93 16.27
N TYR A 737 -20.69 -15.95 16.94
CA TYR A 737 -20.11 -15.35 18.13
C TYR A 737 -19.96 -16.37 19.28
N LYS A 738 -20.98 -17.22 19.50
CA LYS A 738 -20.92 -18.27 20.52
C LYS A 738 -19.79 -19.26 20.27
N GLU A 739 -19.63 -19.72 19.03
CA GLU A 739 -18.58 -20.68 18.68
C GLU A 739 -17.19 -20.08 18.78
N VAL A 740 -17.02 -18.81 18.39
CA VAL A 740 -15.77 -18.06 18.62
C VAL A 740 -15.47 -17.95 20.11
N VAL A 741 -16.42 -17.52 20.94
CA VAL A 741 -16.23 -17.42 22.41
C VAL A 741 -15.90 -18.77 23.03
N ASN A 742 -16.59 -19.84 22.62
CA ASN A 742 -16.33 -21.19 23.11
C ASN A 742 -14.90 -21.65 22.78
N PHE A 743 -14.45 -21.37 21.56
CA PHE A 743 -13.08 -21.65 21.12
C PHE A 743 -12.05 -20.87 21.94
N ILE A 744 -12.23 -19.56 22.11
CA ILE A 744 -11.29 -18.72 22.89
C ILE A 744 -11.27 -19.11 24.37
N LYS A 745 -12.43 -19.39 24.98
CA LYS A 745 -12.49 -19.88 26.37
C LYS A 745 -11.70 -21.17 26.56
N GLN A 746 -11.77 -22.08 25.58
CA GLN A 746 -10.99 -23.32 25.62
C GLN A 746 -9.49 -23.00 25.52
N VAL A 747 -9.07 -22.19 24.55
CA VAL A 747 -7.66 -21.75 24.42
C VAL A 747 -7.15 -21.12 25.72
N CYS A 748 -7.91 -20.21 26.34
CA CYS A 748 -7.55 -19.58 27.62
C CYS A 748 -7.42 -20.58 28.77
N LYS A 749 -8.30 -21.59 28.83
CA LYS A 749 -8.23 -22.65 29.83
C LYS A 749 -6.94 -23.46 29.69
N ASP A 750 -6.55 -23.81 28.47
CA ASP A 750 -5.39 -24.66 28.23
C ASP A 750 -4.06 -23.94 28.42
N ILE A 751 -3.98 -22.66 28.04
CA ILE A 751 -2.79 -21.85 28.36
C ILE A 751 -2.63 -21.66 29.86
N GLY A 752 -3.72 -21.44 30.60
CA GLY A 752 -3.69 -21.32 32.07
C GLY A 752 -3.32 -22.63 32.77
N GLN A 753 -3.74 -23.78 32.24
CA GLN A 753 -3.33 -25.10 32.75
C GLN A 753 -1.84 -25.39 32.54
N LYS A 754 -1.26 -24.88 31.46
CA LYS A 754 0.17 -25.05 31.16
C LYS A 754 1.04 -24.07 31.93
N ASN A 755 0.61 -22.81 32.00
CA ASN A 755 1.30 -21.74 32.68
C ASN A 755 0.28 -20.99 33.55
N GLN A 756 0.39 -21.16 34.86
CA GLN A 756 -0.49 -20.55 35.86
C GLN A 756 -0.55 -19.02 35.74
N TYR A 757 0.51 -18.37 35.23
CA TYR A 757 0.54 -16.92 35.05
C TYR A 757 -0.34 -16.43 33.89
N PHE A 758 -0.84 -17.33 33.04
CA PHE A 758 -1.86 -17.03 32.02
C PHE A 758 -3.26 -17.50 32.42
N GLN A 759 -3.47 -17.87 33.67
CA GLN A 759 -4.81 -18.06 34.22
C GLN A 759 -5.50 -16.69 34.38
N GLY A 760 -6.78 -16.62 34.03
CA GLY A 760 -7.51 -15.36 34.06
C GLY A 760 -8.96 -15.42 33.62
N LYS A 761 -9.65 -14.29 33.77
CA LYS A 761 -11.03 -14.06 33.34
C LYS A 761 -11.07 -13.48 31.92
N LEU A 762 -11.74 -14.17 31.00
CA LEU A 762 -12.00 -13.68 29.65
C LEU A 762 -13.10 -12.60 29.66
N ILE A 763 -12.82 -11.44 29.08
CA ILE A 763 -13.77 -10.33 28.93
C ILE A 763 -13.89 -9.91 27.45
N PRO A 764 -15.10 -9.59 26.96
CA PRO A 764 -15.30 -9.13 25.59
C PRO A 764 -14.76 -7.70 25.44
N ALA A 765 -14.25 -7.36 24.26
CA ALA A 765 -13.74 -6.04 23.93
C ALA A 765 -14.18 -5.61 22.52
N GLY A 766 -13.87 -4.35 22.19
CA GLY A 766 -14.08 -3.81 20.85
C GLY A 766 -15.55 -3.63 20.47
N SER A 767 -15.80 -3.49 19.17
CA SER A 767 -17.11 -3.03 18.67
C SER A 767 -18.26 -4.02 18.84
N ALA A 768 -17.98 -5.31 18.94
CA ALA A 768 -18.97 -6.32 19.28
C ALA A 768 -19.41 -6.16 20.74
N ALA A 769 -18.46 -5.97 21.65
CA ALA A 769 -18.73 -5.69 23.05
C ALA A 769 -19.52 -4.41 23.24
N ASP A 770 -19.08 -3.32 22.60
CA ASP A 770 -19.75 -2.01 22.64
C ASP A 770 -21.18 -2.03 22.07
N GLY A 771 -21.55 -3.10 21.34
CA GLY A 771 -22.82 -3.22 20.64
C GLY A 771 -22.94 -2.27 19.44
N VAL A 772 -21.82 -1.97 18.77
CA VAL A 772 -21.76 -1.03 17.63
C VAL A 772 -21.12 -1.65 16.40
N ARG A 773 -21.14 -2.99 16.28
CA ARG A 773 -20.66 -3.71 15.10
C ARG A 773 -21.58 -3.44 13.90
N LEU A 774 -20.99 -3.03 12.79
CA LEU A 774 -21.71 -2.77 11.53
C LEU A 774 -21.38 -3.85 10.50
N LYS A 775 -22.29 -4.05 9.54
CA LYS A 775 -22.20 -4.97 8.38
C LYS A 775 -22.25 -6.45 8.76
N GLU A 776 -21.13 -7.04 9.17
CA GLU A 776 -20.98 -8.48 9.43
C GLU A 776 -20.25 -8.72 10.77
N PRO A 777 -20.31 -9.94 11.34
CA PRO A 777 -19.54 -10.30 12.54
C PRO A 777 -18.11 -10.76 12.19
N GLU A 778 -17.38 -10.01 11.36
CA GLU A 778 -16.02 -10.36 10.91
C GLU A 778 -14.91 -10.08 11.93
N GLU A 779 -15.23 -9.60 13.14
CA GLU A 779 -14.24 -9.33 14.18
C GLU A 779 -14.84 -9.61 15.56
N SER A 780 -14.02 -10.12 16.47
CA SER A 780 -14.38 -10.29 17.88
C SER A 780 -13.14 -10.18 18.75
N ASP A 781 -13.06 -9.15 19.56
CA ASP A 781 -11.89 -8.87 20.39
C ASP A 781 -12.13 -9.32 21.83
N PHE A 782 -11.09 -9.83 22.48
CA PHE A 782 -11.14 -10.29 23.85
C PHE A 782 -9.90 -9.87 24.63
N ASN A 783 -10.12 -9.48 25.88
CA ASN A 783 -9.04 -9.37 26.85
C ASN A 783 -9.07 -10.58 27.78
N LEU A 784 -7.91 -11.18 28.03
CA LEU A 784 -7.71 -12.12 29.12
C LEU A 784 -7.16 -11.36 30.32
N VAL A 785 -8.00 -11.11 31.32
CA VAL A 785 -7.60 -10.45 32.55
C VAL A 785 -6.87 -11.45 33.42
N LEU A 786 -5.56 -11.26 33.59
CA LEU A 786 -4.67 -12.17 34.32
C LEU A 786 -4.94 -12.09 35.82
N ASP A 787 -4.93 -13.23 36.49
CA ASP A 787 -5.16 -13.36 37.94
C ASP A 787 -3.89 -13.01 38.74
N TRP A 788 -3.36 -11.79 38.56
CA TRP A 788 -2.14 -11.31 39.21
C TRP A 788 -2.47 -10.33 40.34
N GLU A 789 -2.19 -10.72 41.59
CA GLU A 789 -2.48 -9.89 42.77
C GLU A 789 -1.30 -8.98 43.19
N ASP A 790 -0.05 -9.38 42.91
CA ASP A 790 1.17 -8.67 43.33
C ASP A 790 1.71 -7.74 42.23
N VAL A 791 0.84 -6.97 41.56
CA VAL A 791 1.26 -6.00 40.54
C VAL A 791 0.70 -4.62 40.82
N THR A 792 1.62 -3.65 40.92
CA THR A 792 1.29 -2.23 41.10
C THR A 792 1.76 -1.43 39.90
N ALA A 793 0.93 -0.48 39.45
CA ALA A 793 1.30 0.47 38.41
C ALA A 793 1.66 1.84 39.01
N LYS A 794 2.61 2.52 38.37
CA LYS A 794 2.97 3.92 38.64
C LYS A 794 3.05 4.70 37.33
N LEU A 795 2.83 6.01 37.43
CA LEU A 795 3.06 6.95 36.32
C LEU A 795 4.36 7.71 36.58
N GLU A 796 5.27 7.68 35.61
CA GLU A 796 6.53 8.42 35.64
C GLU A 796 6.54 9.47 34.53
N GLU A 797 7.13 10.64 34.79
CA GLU A 797 7.29 11.66 33.75
C GLU A 797 8.35 11.24 32.73
N LEU A 798 8.10 11.58 31.47
CA LEU A 798 9.07 11.38 30.40
C LEU A 798 10.10 12.52 30.38
N PRO A 799 11.35 12.24 29.94
CA PRO A 799 12.33 13.29 29.65
C PRO A 799 11.79 14.34 28.67
N ASN A 800 12.14 15.62 28.85
CA ASN A 800 11.59 16.75 28.09
C ASN A 800 11.76 16.60 26.55
N ASP A 801 12.90 16.09 26.13
CA ASP A 801 13.24 15.74 24.74
C ASP A 801 12.31 14.67 24.16
N GLN A 802 11.93 13.68 24.97
CA GLN A 802 10.98 12.66 24.55
C GLN A 802 9.53 13.18 24.52
N GLN A 803 9.15 14.10 25.42
CA GLN A 803 7.79 14.64 25.48
C GLN A 803 7.38 15.35 24.19
N GLU A 804 8.29 16.15 23.62
CA GLU A 804 8.02 16.95 22.42
C GLU A 804 7.73 16.08 21.19
N TRP A 805 8.53 15.03 20.97
CA TRP A 805 8.34 14.13 19.83
C TRP A 805 7.23 13.08 20.05
N LYS A 806 7.08 12.56 21.27
CA LYS A 806 6.04 11.56 21.59
C LYS A 806 4.65 12.17 21.68
N GLY A 807 4.54 13.44 22.11
CA GLY A 807 3.28 14.19 22.22
C GLY A 807 2.46 13.83 23.45
N TYR A 808 3.08 13.21 24.47
CA TYR A 808 2.51 12.88 25.78
C TYR A 808 3.65 12.90 26.82
N ASN A 809 3.32 13.03 28.11
CA ASN A 809 4.29 13.40 29.15
C ASN A 809 4.53 12.34 30.23
N LYS A 810 3.77 11.25 30.27
CA LYS A 810 3.91 10.19 31.27
C LYS A 810 4.06 8.81 30.63
N LYS A 811 4.79 7.91 31.28
CA LYS A 811 4.86 6.48 30.97
C LYS A 811 4.32 5.65 32.14
N ILE A 812 3.82 4.45 31.83
CA ILE A 812 3.33 3.50 32.83
C ILE A 812 4.48 2.55 33.18
N VAL A 813 4.78 2.42 34.46
CA VAL A 813 5.78 1.48 35.00
C VAL A 813 5.08 0.49 35.92
N LEU A 814 5.39 -0.80 35.75
CA LEU A 814 4.84 -1.89 36.54
C LEU A 814 5.89 -2.42 37.52
N HIS A 815 5.44 -2.76 38.73
CA HIS A 815 6.28 -3.37 39.75
C HIS A 815 5.60 -4.61 40.33
N SER A 816 6.39 -5.66 40.57
CA SER A 816 6.00 -6.89 41.25
C SER A 816 7.15 -7.41 42.11
N ASN A 817 6.84 -8.02 43.24
CA ASN A 817 7.82 -8.70 44.09
C ASN A 817 7.99 -10.17 43.68
N ASN A 818 7.04 -10.73 42.93
CA ASN A 818 7.15 -12.06 42.35
C ASN A 818 8.19 -12.07 41.19
N PRO A 819 9.27 -12.87 41.28
CA PRO A 819 10.32 -12.94 40.26
C PRO A 819 9.83 -13.34 38.87
N ASP A 820 8.86 -14.25 38.78
CA ASP A 820 8.31 -14.74 37.51
C ASP A 820 7.45 -13.65 36.84
N ILE A 821 6.62 -12.96 37.62
CA ILE A 821 5.85 -11.81 37.12
C ILE A 821 6.79 -10.69 36.72
N LYS A 822 7.84 -10.43 37.50
CA LYS A 822 8.89 -9.47 37.16
C LYS A 822 9.56 -9.80 35.82
N HIS A 823 9.81 -11.07 35.53
CA HIS A 823 10.30 -11.51 34.23
C HIS A 823 9.29 -11.20 33.12
N LEU A 824 8.01 -11.53 33.31
CA LEU A 824 6.97 -11.31 32.31
C LEU A 824 6.72 -9.83 32.00
N ILE A 825 6.77 -8.95 33.00
CA ILE A 825 6.62 -7.50 32.81
C ILE A 825 7.89 -6.80 32.32
N SER A 826 8.96 -7.55 32.04
CA SER A 826 10.20 -7.02 31.48
C SER A 826 10.28 -7.26 29.97
N GLY A 827 10.89 -6.32 29.24
CA GLY A 827 11.09 -6.37 27.80
C GLY A 827 9.78 -6.57 27.04
N SER A 828 9.74 -7.63 26.22
CA SER A 828 8.56 -8.08 25.48
C SER A 828 8.03 -9.43 25.96
N ASN A 829 8.53 -9.93 27.10
CA ASN A 829 8.35 -11.31 27.55
C ASN A 829 6.88 -11.70 27.68
N LEU A 830 6.03 -10.84 28.26
CA LEU A 830 4.59 -11.10 28.35
C LEU A 830 3.96 -11.44 26.99
N ILE A 831 4.23 -10.67 25.94
CA ILE A 831 3.61 -10.90 24.62
C ILE A 831 4.22 -12.13 23.94
N ASP A 832 5.53 -12.33 24.10
CA ASP A 832 6.30 -13.39 23.45
C ASP A 832 5.95 -14.76 24.01
N GLU A 833 5.91 -14.88 25.34
CA GLU A 833 5.48 -16.09 26.03
C GLU A 833 3.99 -16.35 25.84
N PHE A 834 3.15 -15.30 25.86
CA PHE A 834 1.71 -15.46 25.62
C PHE A 834 1.44 -15.94 24.19
N PHE A 835 2.11 -15.39 23.18
CA PHE A 835 2.02 -15.84 21.80
C PHE A 835 2.45 -17.32 21.66
N SER A 836 3.54 -17.70 22.31
CA SER A 836 4.04 -19.08 22.31
C SER A 836 3.04 -20.03 22.98
N ALA A 837 2.50 -19.66 24.15
CA ALA A 837 1.50 -20.44 24.86
C ALA A 837 0.23 -20.66 24.03
N VAL A 838 -0.28 -19.61 23.36
CA VAL A 838 -1.45 -19.71 22.48
C VAL A 838 -1.16 -20.64 21.30
N LYS A 839 -0.01 -20.49 20.64
CA LYS A 839 0.38 -21.33 19.49
C LYS A 839 0.48 -22.81 19.87
N GLU A 840 0.93 -23.12 21.08
CA GLU A 840 0.99 -24.50 21.57
C GLU A 840 -0.35 -25.06 22.06
N ALA A 841 -1.28 -24.22 22.50
CA ALA A 841 -2.59 -24.65 22.98
C ALA A 841 -3.52 -25.06 21.84
N ILE A 842 -3.50 -24.31 20.73
CA ILE A 842 -4.43 -24.48 19.61
C ILE A 842 -4.44 -25.89 18.97
N PRO A 843 -3.30 -26.56 18.70
CA PRO A 843 -3.27 -27.87 18.06
C PRO A 843 -4.14 -28.94 18.74
N LYS A 844 -4.34 -28.82 20.06
CA LYS A 844 -5.14 -29.77 20.85
C LYS A 844 -6.65 -29.69 20.53
N PHE A 845 -7.11 -28.61 19.88
CA PHE A 845 -8.54 -28.28 19.72
C PHE A 845 -8.95 -27.87 18.31
N LEU A 846 -8.20 -28.30 17.29
CA LEU A 846 -8.55 -28.04 15.88
C LEU A 846 -9.81 -28.79 15.40
N ASN A 847 -10.45 -29.59 16.26
CA ASN A 847 -11.77 -30.16 16.01
C ASN A 847 -12.86 -29.25 16.60
N PHE A 848 -13.23 -28.23 15.85
CA PHE A 848 -14.31 -27.31 16.21
C PHE A 848 -15.63 -28.07 16.41
N ARG A 849 -16.44 -27.63 17.37
CA ARG A 849 -17.76 -28.22 17.63
C ARG A 849 -18.68 -28.07 16.42
N ASP A 850 -18.70 -26.87 15.84
CA ASP A 850 -19.34 -26.60 14.57
C ASP A 850 -18.34 -26.74 13.41
N LYS A 851 -18.61 -27.65 12.47
CA LYS A 851 -17.76 -27.90 11.29
C LYS A 851 -17.71 -26.71 10.30
N ARG A 852 -18.59 -25.71 10.47
CA ARG A 852 -18.57 -24.47 9.67
C ARG A 852 -17.47 -23.52 10.13
N LEU A 853 -16.98 -23.63 11.36
CA LEU A 853 -15.87 -22.82 11.88
C LEU A 853 -14.54 -23.56 11.69
N SER A 854 -13.53 -22.85 11.23
CA SER A 854 -12.18 -23.42 11.07
C SER A 854 -11.11 -22.35 11.28
N LEU A 855 -9.94 -22.75 11.77
CA LEU A 855 -8.75 -21.91 11.80
C LEU A 855 -8.05 -21.98 10.44
N VAL A 856 -7.79 -20.83 9.81
CA VAL A 856 -7.25 -20.75 8.46
C VAL A 856 -6.00 -19.89 8.40
N LEU A 857 -5.18 -20.05 7.38
CA LEU A 857 -3.98 -19.23 7.18
C LEU A 857 -4.24 -17.72 7.34
N PRO A 858 -3.36 -17.01 8.07
CA PRO A 858 -2.08 -17.46 8.62
C PRO A 858 -2.18 -18.10 10.02
N GLY A 859 -3.37 -18.49 10.47
CA GLY A 859 -3.62 -19.22 11.71
C GLY A 859 -3.51 -18.30 12.92
N VAL A 860 -2.27 -18.11 13.38
CA VAL A 860 -1.92 -17.36 14.59
C VAL A 860 -0.88 -16.31 14.22
N LYS A 861 -1.19 -15.05 14.52
CA LYS A 861 -0.33 -13.89 14.27
C LYS A 861 0.05 -13.24 15.60
N LYS A 862 1.30 -12.83 15.72
CA LYS A 862 1.70 -11.91 16.79
C LYS A 862 1.18 -10.51 16.44
N ARG A 863 0.48 -9.87 17.36
CA ARG A 863 0.01 -8.48 17.25
C ARG A 863 0.86 -7.60 18.16
N ALA A 864 0.73 -6.27 18.01
CA ALA A 864 1.45 -5.31 18.84
C ALA A 864 1.17 -5.44 20.35
N VAL A 865 0.02 -6.00 20.72
CA VAL A 865 -0.44 -6.07 22.12
C VAL A 865 -0.90 -7.45 22.57
N GLY A 866 -0.86 -8.44 21.70
CA GLY A 866 -1.45 -9.75 21.96
C GLY A 866 -1.34 -10.67 20.76
N VAL A 867 -2.33 -11.54 20.59
CA VAL A 867 -2.36 -12.57 19.55
C VAL A 867 -3.59 -12.38 18.68
N GLY A 868 -3.39 -12.37 17.36
CA GLY A 868 -4.46 -12.35 16.38
C GLY A 868 -4.69 -13.74 15.81
N LEU A 869 -5.94 -14.16 15.72
CA LEU A 869 -6.37 -15.43 15.12
C LEU A 869 -7.25 -15.13 13.91
N THR A 870 -7.04 -15.84 12.80
CA THR A 870 -7.89 -15.71 11.62
C THR A 870 -8.72 -16.99 11.46
N LEU A 871 -10.02 -16.86 11.70
CA LEU A 871 -11.00 -17.94 11.56
C LEU A 871 -11.79 -17.78 10.26
N ALA A 872 -12.32 -18.89 9.74
CA ALA A 872 -13.28 -18.88 8.63
C ALA A 872 -14.57 -19.56 9.05
N TRP A 873 -15.69 -18.87 8.83
CA TRP A 873 -17.04 -19.40 8.95
C TRP A 873 -17.64 -19.65 7.55
N MET A 874 -18.15 -20.86 7.33
CA MET A 874 -18.70 -21.31 6.04
C MET A 874 -20.17 -21.72 6.15
N GLY A 875 -20.98 -20.71 6.45
CA GLY A 875 -22.39 -20.77 6.81
C GLY A 875 -23.41 -20.83 5.68
N THR A 876 -24.67 -20.59 6.04
CA THR A 876 -25.79 -20.45 5.09
C THR A 876 -26.02 -18.98 4.70
N ASP A 877 -26.13 -18.11 5.70
CA ASP A 877 -26.32 -16.66 5.55
C ASP A 877 -24.96 -16.02 5.22
N HIS A 878 -23.94 -16.47 5.96
CA HIS A 878 -22.53 -16.11 5.76
C HIS A 878 -21.78 -17.25 5.06
N LYS A 879 -22.00 -17.37 3.74
CA LYS A 879 -21.41 -18.45 2.92
C LYS A 879 -19.87 -18.53 2.99
N LEU A 880 -19.23 -17.38 3.24
CA LEU A 880 -17.82 -17.27 3.59
C LEU A 880 -17.63 -15.98 4.39
N LEU A 881 -17.23 -16.10 5.65
CA LEU A 881 -16.86 -14.98 6.51
C LEU A 881 -15.51 -15.28 7.14
N LEU A 882 -14.54 -14.39 6.91
CA LEU A 882 -13.28 -14.40 7.66
C LEU A 882 -13.53 -13.61 8.94
N VAL A 883 -13.27 -14.22 10.10
CA VAL A 883 -13.45 -13.61 11.41
C VAL A 883 -12.07 -13.43 12.03
N ASP A 884 -11.66 -12.19 12.21
CA ASP A 884 -10.43 -11.86 12.93
C ASP A 884 -10.71 -11.75 14.43
N VAL A 885 -9.89 -12.40 15.23
CA VAL A 885 -10.03 -12.43 16.69
C VAL A 885 -8.74 -11.98 17.33
N ASP A 886 -8.75 -10.85 18.01
CA ASP A 886 -7.62 -10.40 18.81
C ASP A 886 -7.82 -10.81 20.27
N LEU A 887 -6.85 -11.54 20.82
CA LEU A 887 -6.79 -11.96 22.22
C LEU A 887 -5.60 -11.25 22.90
N VAL A 888 -5.90 -10.39 23.88
CA VAL A 888 -4.93 -9.51 24.52
C VAL A 888 -4.78 -9.90 26.00
N PRO A 889 -3.56 -10.23 26.49
CA PRO A 889 -3.33 -10.41 27.91
C PRO A 889 -3.36 -9.05 28.61
N VAL A 890 -4.11 -8.93 29.69
CA VAL A 890 -4.36 -7.67 30.40
C VAL A 890 -4.15 -7.87 31.91
N ILE A 891 -3.42 -6.95 32.52
CA ILE A 891 -3.16 -6.92 33.95
C ILE A 891 -4.20 -6.01 34.61
N LYS A 892 -4.86 -6.49 35.66
CA LYS A 892 -5.74 -5.70 36.52
C LYS A 892 -4.95 -5.19 37.73
N THR A 893 -4.98 -3.90 37.99
CA THR A 893 -4.30 -3.29 39.15
C THR A 893 -5.10 -2.10 39.69
N ALA A 894 -4.73 -1.59 40.87
CA ALA A 894 -5.26 -0.34 41.37
C ALA A 894 -4.84 0.83 40.46
N ARG A 895 -5.67 1.87 40.37
CA ARG A 895 -5.35 3.05 39.55
C ARG A 895 -4.11 3.75 40.11
N PRO A 896 -3.09 4.06 39.27
CA PRO A 896 -1.89 4.72 39.75
C PRO A 896 -2.21 6.16 40.18
N PRO A 897 -1.52 6.70 41.21
CA PRO A 897 -1.63 8.11 41.56
C PRO A 897 -1.34 9.02 40.36
N GLY A 898 -2.18 10.04 40.15
CA GLY A 898 -2.06 10.96 39.02
C GLY A 898 -2.68 10.46 37.71
N TYR A 899 -3.40 9.33 37.74
CA TYR A 899 -4.35 8.95 36.69
C TYR A 899 -5.57 9.89 36.72
N GLU A 900 -5.78 10.63 35.64
CA GLU A 900 -6.94 11.53 35.52
C GLU A 900 -8.20 10.72 35.26
N HIS A 901 -9.16 10.76 36.19
CA HIS A 901 -10.44 10.11 36.00
C HIS A 901 -11.24 10.81 34.89
N PRO A 902 -11.72 10.06 33.88
CA PRO A 902 -12.60 10.63 32.87
C PRO A 902 -13.94 11.04 33.47
N VAL A 903 -14.37 12.26 33.17
CA VAL A 903 -15.58 12.89 33.70
C VAL A 903 -16.82 12.03 33.48
N LEU A 904 -16.94 11.37 32.32
CA LEU A 904 -18.07 10.49 32.01
C LEU A 904 -18.18 9.23 32.90
N THR A 905 -17.16 8.94 33.69
CA THR A 905 -17.11 7.83 34.64
C THR A 905 -16.96 8.32 36.08
N GLU A 906 -16.95 9.62 36.33
CA GLU A 906 -16.70 10.22 37.65
C GLU A 906 -17.86 9.95 38.63
N HIS A 907 -19.10 9.85 38.14
CA HIS A 907 -20.24 9.48 38.98
C HIS A 907 -20.10 8.11 39.64
N LEU A 908 -19.28 7.21 39.07
CA LEU A 908 -18.99 5.90 39.66
C LEU A 908 -18.20 6.04 40.96
N LEU A 909 -17.32 7.04 41.07
CA LEU A 909 -16.55 7.32 42.30
C LEU A 909 -17.45 7.75 43.46
N ASN A 910 -18.58 8.38 43.14
CA ASN A 910 -19.48 9.01 44.10
C ASN A 910 -20.77 8.19 44.33
N CYS A 911 -20.86 6.97 43.78
CA CYS A 911 -22.06 6.16 43.87
C CYS A 911 -22.12 5.43 45.24
N PRO A 912 -23.13 5.66 46.10
CA PRO A 912 -23.21 5.04 47.43
C PRO A 912 -23.56 3.54 47.41
N GLN A 913 -23.90 3.00 46.23
CA GLN A 913 -24.32 1.60 46.03
C GLN A 913 -23.43 0.97 44.96
N SER A 914 -23.00 -0.28 45.18
CA SER A 914 -22.24 -1.05 44.20
C SER A 914 -23.11 -1.31 42.95
N VAL A 915 -22.84 -0.59 41.86
CA VAL A 915 -23.50 -0.83 40.58
C VAL A 915 -22.72 -1.90 39.83
N ASP A 916 -23.24 -3.12 39.83
CA ASP A 916 -22.73 -4.18 38.96
C ASP A 916 -23.07 -3.84 37.50
N HIS A 917 -22.09 -3.96 36.60
CA HIS A 917 -22.31 -3.82 35.17
C HIS A 917 -22.40 -5.21 34.53
N THR A 918 -23.41 -5.41 33.67
CA THR A 918 -23.53 -6.66 32.90
C THR A 918 -23.53 -6.34 31.41
N ILE A 919 -22.63 -6.98 30.69
CA ILE A 919 -22.61 -6.98 29.23
C ILE A 919 -23.31 -8.27 28.77
N GLU A 920 -24.26 -8.15 27.84
CA GLU A 920 -24.94 -9.30 27.23
C GLU A 920 -24.76 -9.30 25.71
N ILE A 921 -24.18 -10.37 25.18
CA ILE A 921 -23.94 -10.56 23.74
C ILE A 921 -24.26 -12.00 23.41
N ALA A 922 -25.08 -12.24 22.38
CA ALA A 922 -25.52 -13.57 22.00
C ALA A 922 -26.14 -14.41 23.15
N GLY A 923 -26.79 -13.74 24.12
CA GLY A 923 -27.37 -14.38 25.31
C GLY A 923 -26.34 -14.82 26.37
N MET A 924 -25.06 -14.54 26.17
CA MET A 924 -24.01 -14.73 27.17
C MET A 924 -23.90 -13.48 28.03
N LYS A 925 -23.83 -13.63 29.36
CA LYS A 925 -23.76 -12.52 30.32
C LYS A 925 -22.37 -12.45 30.98
N TRP A 926 -21.72 -11.31 30.86
CA TRP A 926 -20.47 -10.98 31.56
C TRP A 926 -20.75 -9.97 32.65
N LYS A 927 -20.57 -10.37 33.91
CA LYS A 927 -20.78 -9.52 35.07
C LYS A 927 -19.45 -8.92 35.54
N PHE A 928 -19.51 -7.65 35.89
CA PHE A 928 -18.39 -6.86 36.40
C PHE A 928 -18.82 -6.21 37.71
N SER A 929 -18.03 -6.44 38.76
CA SER A 929 -18.27 -5.83 40.07
C SER A 929 -17.95 -4.34 40.04
N PHE A 930 -18.37 -3.64 41.09
CA PHE A 930 -17.93 -2.27 41.32
C PHE A 930 -16.39 -2.13 41.30
N GLU A 931 -15.67 -3.08 41.90
CA GLU A 931 -14.19 -3.10 41.92
C GLU A 931 -13.59 -3.29 40.51
N ASP A 932 -14.23 -4.11 39.66
CA ASP A 932 -13.81 -4.29 38.27
C ASP A 932 -13.85 -2.96 37.49
N LEU A 933 -14.85 -2.11 37.73
CA LEU A 933 -15.01 -0.81 37.06
C LEU A 933 -14.05 0.28 37.60
N HIS A 934 -13.51 0.09 38.80
CA HIS A 934 -12.59 1.04 39.46
C HIS A 934 -11.11 0.65 39.31
N ALA A 935 -10.82 -0.53 38.77
CA ALA A 935 -9.47 -0.95 38.47
C ALA A 935 -8.88 -0.19 37.27
N ALA A 936 -7.55 -0.28 37.12
CA ALA A 936 -6.84 -0.01 35.89
C ALA A 936 -6.54 -1.33 35.18
N TYR A 937 -6.82 -1.38 33.88
CA TYR A 937 -6.46 -2.48 33.01
C TYR A 937 -5.27 -2.05 32.14
N ILE A 938 -4.20 -2.83 32.14
CA ILE A 938 -2.94 -2.47 31.48
C ILE A 938 -2.49 -3.63 30.58
N ASN A 939 -2.10 -3.31 29.35
CA ASN A 939 -1.55 -4.28 28.42
C ASN A 939 -0.16 -3.83 27.94
N SER A 940 0.70 -4.80 27.62
CA SER A 940 2.02 -4.53 27.03
C SER A 940 1.87 -4.10 25.57
N ILE A 941 2.76 -3.21 25.11
CA ILE A 941 3.00 -2.89 23.70
C ILE A 941 4.41 -3.34 23.25
N GLY A 942 5.09 -4.15 24.08
CA GLY A 942 6.46 -4.61 23.88
C GLY A 942 7.52 -3.60 24.36
N ASN A 943 8.76 -4.06 24.49
CA ASN A 943 9.94 -3.25 24.85
C ASN A 943 9.73 -2.35 26.08
N ASN A 944 9.36 -2.92 27.22
CA ASN A 944 9.08 -2.21 28.48
C ASN A 944 8.00 -1.11 28.38
N SER A 945 7.21 -1.10 27.30
CA SER A 945 6.21 -0.08 27.06
C SER A 945 4.81 -0.63 27.33
N TRP A 946 3.99 0.17 28.00
CA TRP A 946 2.71 -0.22 28.56
C TRP A 946 1.64 0.82 28.25
N ARG A 947 0.40 0.38 28.08
CA ARG A 947 -0.75 1.28 27.86
C ARG A 947 -1.97 0.82 28.65
N PHE A 948 -2.86 1.76 28.95
CA PHE A 948 -4.18 1.41 29.49
C PHE A 948 -5.05 0.73 28.43
N SER A 949 -5.68 -0.37 28.81
CA SER A 949 -6.79 -0.98 28.08
C SER A 949 -8.08 -0.34 28.57
N GLN A 950 -8.78 0.34 27.67
CA GLN A 950 -9.97 1.16 28.00
C GLN A 950 -11.27 0.39 27.73
N ALA A 951 -11.16 -0.90 27.39
CA ALA A 951 -12.28 -1.66 26.82
C ALA A 951 -13.51 -1.70 27.75
N LEU A 952 -13.30 -1.85 29.07
CA LEU A 952 -14.40 -1.98 30.02
C LEU A 952 -15.09 -0.63 30.28
N GLU A 953 -14.32 0.45 30.45
CA GLU A 953 -14.85 1.80 30.65
C GLU A 953 -15.59 2.30 29.41
N GLU A 954 -15.01 2.09 28.21
CA GLU A 954 -15.66 2.39 26.95
C GLU A 954 -16.97 1.63 26.82
N ASN A 955 -16.98 0.32 27.12
CA ASN A 955 -18.19 -0.49 27.08
C ASN A 955 -19.27 0.04 28.02
N TYR A 956 -18.90 0.33 29.26
CA TYR A 956 -19.83 0.86 30.25
C TYR A 956 -20.51 2.13 29.74
N ILE A 957 -19.75 3.09 29.18
CA ILE A 957 -20.34 4.31 28.62
C ILE A 957 -21.27 3.96 27.46
N MET A 958 -20.84 3.12 26.51
CA MET A 958 -21.59 2.79 25.30
C MET A 958 -22.92 2.07 25.59
N HIS A 959 -22.97 1.21 26.61
CA HIS A 959 -24.20 0.48 27.00
C HIS A 959 -25.19 1.34 27.80
N ASN A 960 -24.72 2.39 28.48
CA ASN A 960 -25.57 3.33 29.21
C ASN A 960 -26.05 4.50 28.34
N LEU A 961 -25.73 4.52 27.04
CA LEU A 961 -26.27 5.52 26.13
C LEU A 961 -27.76 5.31 25.88
N SER A 962 -28.49 6.41 25.73
CA SER A 962 -29.81 6.37 25.13
C SER A 962 -29.77 5.88 23.68
N LYS A 963 -30.93 5.48 23.17
CA LYS A 963 -31.07 5.04 21.77
C LYS A 963 -30.61 6.11 20.78
N ASP A 964 -30.87 7.39 21.06
CA ASP A 964 -30.56 8.47 20.12
C ASP A 964 -29.06 8.83 20.14
N LYS A 965 -28.44 8.93 21.33
CA LYS A 965 -26.98 9.07 21.49
C LYS A 965 -26.21 7.95 20.76
N ARG A 966 -26.65 6.70 20.95
CA ARG A 966 -26.06 5.54 20.29
C ARG A 966 -26.23 5.58 18.77
N SER A 967 -27.40 6.02 18.28
CA SER A 967 -27.65 6.13 16.85
C SER A 967 -26.72 7.18 16.20
N ILE A 968 -26.46 8.31 16.86
CA ILE A 968 -25.53 9.34 16.40
C ILE A 968 -24.10 8.79 16.26
N PHE A 969 -23.64 8.00 17.24
CA PHE A 969 -22.36 7.32 17.12
C PHE A 969 -22.34 6.32 15.94
N LEU A 970 -23.38 5.49 15.81
CA LEU A 970 -23.50 4.48 14.76
C LEU A 970 -23.44 5.09 13.36
N ILE A 971 -24.14 6.21 13.12
CA ILE A 971 -24.09 6.86 11.82
C ILE A 971 -22.72 7.46 11.53
N SER A 972 -22.06 8.02 12.55
CA SER A 972 -20.72 8.60 12.41
C SER A 972 -19.72 7.49 12.05
N LYS A 973 -19.87 6.32 12.68
CA LYS A 973 -19.09 5.12 12.36
C LYS A 973 -19.38 4.58 10.96
N TYR A 974 -20.64 4.59 10.54
CA TYR A 974 -21.04 4.19 9.20
C TYR A 974 -20.43 5.10 8.12
N ILE A 975 -20.44 6.43 8.33
CA ILE A 975 -19.78 7.41 7.44
C ILE A 975 -18.30 7.06 7.28
N VAL A 976 -17.58 6.87 8.38
CA VAL A 976 -16.15 6.50 8.34
C VAL A 976 -15.93 5.16 7.63
N SER A 977 -16.76 4.15 7.92
CA SER A 977 -16.66 2.82 7.30
C SER A 977 -16.97 2.83 5.80
N ALA A 978 -17.86 3.71 5.34
CA ALA A 978 -18.20 3.84 3.93
C ALA A 978 -17.09 4.51 3.10
N LEU A 979 -16.17 5.22 3.75
CA LEU A 979 -15.03 5.91 3.12
C LEU A 979 -13.75 5.06 3.13
N LYS A 980 -13.75 3.88 3.76
CA LYS A 980 -12.60 2.97 3.82
C LYS A 980 -12.86 1.71 2.99
N PRO A 981 -11.92 1.27 2.14
CA PRO A 981 -11.98 -0.08 1.60
C PRO A 981 -11.65 -1.09 2.71
N GLU A 982 -12.41 -2.18 2.78
CA GLU A 982 -12.08 -3.29 3.67
C GLU A 982 -10.82 -4.02 3.16
N GLU A 983 -9.98 -4.55 4.06
CA GLU A 983 -8.70 -5.17 3.69
C GLU A 983 -8.88 -6.34 2.71
N TRP A 984 -9.94 -7.13 2.93
CA TRP A 984 -10.31 -8.29 2.11
C TRP A 984 -10.91 -7.92 0.74
N TYR A 985 -11.22 -6.64 0.46
CA TYR A 985 -11.73 -6.25 -0.84
C TYR A 985 -10.74 -6.64 -1.96
N PRO A 986 -11.24 -7.10 -3.13
CA PRO A 986 -10.39 -7.33 -4.30
C PRO A 986 -9.51 -6.13 -4.62
N ASP A 987 -8.26 -6.37 -5.01
CA ASP A 987 -7.27 -5.31 -5.25
C ASP A 987 -7.77 -4.24 -6.24
N ARG A 988 -8.53 -4.63 -7.27
CA ARG A 988 -9.20 -3.70 -8.22
C ARG A 988 -10.13 -2.66 -7.56
N TYR A 989 -10.70 -2.96 -6.39
CA TYR A 989 -11.53 -2.02 -5.62
C TYR A 989 -10.71 -1.22 -4.61
N LYS A 990 -9.56 -1.73 -4.18
CA LYS A 990 -8.64 -1.02 -3.29
C LYS A 990 -7.78 -0.03 -4.06
N GLU A 991 -7.42 -0.36 -5.30
CA GLU A 991 -6.65 0.49 -6.22
C GLU A 991 -7.29 1.86 -6.48
N GLN A 992 -8.62 1.96 -6.45
CA GLN A 992 -9.30 3.25 -6.61
C GLN A 992 -9.07 4.21 -5.43
N TYR A 993 -8.53 3.70 -4.31
CA TYR A 993 -8.17 4.44 -3.11
C TYR A 993 -6.64 4.51 -2.91
N ARG A 994 -5.83 4.10 -3.91
CA ARG A 994 -4.35 4.20 -3.86
C ARG A 994 -3.89 5.50 -4.51
N TYR A 995 -2.97 6.19 -3.83
CA TYR A 995 -2.41 7.46 -4.29
C TYR A 995 -1.06 7.30 -5.03
N PHE A 996 -0.27 6.24 -4.74
CA PHE A 996 1.03 5.95 -5.39
C PHE A 996 1.25 4.45 -5.67
N SER A 997 2.17 4.14 -6.60
CA SER A 997 2.45 2.78 -7.11
C SER A 997 3.16 1.85 -6.12
N SER A 998 3.91 2.37 -5.15
CA SER A 998 4.69 1.55 -4.20
C SER A 998 4.23 1.65 -2.73
N LYS A 999 3.38 2.61 -2.37
CA LYS A 999 2.87 2.79 -1.00
C LYS A 999 1.36 2.91 -0.96
N PHE A 1000 0.75 2.03 -0.17
CA PHE A 1000 -0.69 1.97 0.08
C PHE A 1000 -1.10 3.15 0.99
N PHE A 1001 -1.13 4.36 0.46
CA PHE A 1001 -1.79 5.46 1.16
C PHE A 1001 -3.30 5.25 1.00
N MET A 1002 -3.90 4.50 1.92
CA MET A 1002 -5.34 4.62 2.15
C MET A 1002 -5.60 6.09 2.40
N LEU A 1003 -6.56 6.69 1.69
CA LEU A 1003 -7.17 7.94 2.13
C LEU A 1003 -7.50 7.77 3.63
N PRO A 1004 -6.78 8.44 4.54
CA PRO A 1004 -6.84 8.04 5.93
C PRO A 1004 -8.17 8.56 6.47
N ALA A 1005 -9.23 7.75 6.46
CA ALA A 1005 -10.42 8.11 7.22
C ALA A 1005 -10.13 7.92 8.71
N PRO A 1006 -10.81 8.66 9.62
CA PRO A 1006 -10.52 8.64 11.05
C PRO A 1006 -10.44 7.22 11.60
N GLN A 1007 -9.45 6.94 12.44
CA GLN A 1007 -9.34 5.63 13.10
C GLN A 1007 -10.54 5.40 14.04
N GLY A 1008 -10.97 4.15 14.22
CA GLY A 1008 -12.20 3.84 14.98
C GLY A 1008 -12.18 4.35 16.42
N PHE A 1009 -11.04 4.21 17.12
CA PHE A 1009 -10.89 4.73 18.48
C PHE A 1009 -10.87 6.27 18.53
N LEU A 1010 -10.41 6.93 17.47
CA LEU A 1010 -10.41 8.40 17.37
C LEU A 1010 -11.85 8.92 17.28
N LEU A 1011 -12.69 8.23 16.51
CA LEU A 1011 -14.13 8.51 16.46
C LEU A 1011 -14.79 8.37 17.82
N LYS A 1012 -14.46 7.32 18.56
CA LYS A 1012 -14.99 7.09 19.91
C LYS A 1012 -14.52 8.17 20.90
N THR A 1013 -13.24 8.53 20.85
CA THR A 1013 -12.65 9.65 21.63
C THR A 1013 -13.40 10.96 21.38
N ALA A 1014 -13.58 11.35 20.12
CA ALA A 1014 -14.29 12.59 19.78
C ALA A 1014 -15.75 12.58 20.24
N PHE A 1015 -16.41 11.41 20.15
CA PHE A 1015 -17.77 11.23 20.64
C PHE A 1015 -17.87 11.37 22.17
N PHE A 1016 -16.91 10.84 22.93
CA PHE A 1016 -16.87 11.01 24.38
C PHE A 1016 -16.62 12.45 24.82
N ILE A 1017 -15.74 13.18 24.11
CA ILE A 1017 -15.57 14.62 24.34
C ILE A 1017 -16.89 15.36 24.11
N GLU A 1018 -17.64 14.99 23.07
CA GLU A 1018 -18.95 15.59 22.80
C GLU A 1018 -20.01 15.24 23.85
N LEU A 1019 -20.05 13.98 24.32
CA LEU A 1019 -20.93 13.57 25.42
C LEU A 1019 -20.64 14.33 26.72
N GLN A 1020 -19.36 14.56 27.03
CA GLN A 1020 -18.96 15.35 28.19
C GLN A 1020 -19.39 16.80 28.05
N ARG A 1021 -19.32 17.35 26.83
CA ARG A 1021 -19.70 18.73 26.54
C ARG A 1021 -21.21 18.96 26.56
N ILE A 1022 -22.00 18.02 26.03
CA ILE A 1022 -23.46 18.11 25.94
C ILE A 1022 -24.08 16.85 26.54
N SER A 1023 -24.37 16.87 27.83
CA SER A 1023 -24.96 15.73 28.54
C SER A 1023 -26.49 15.64 28.40
N GLU A 1024 -27.16 16.78 28.20
CA GLU A 1024 -28.63 16.93 28.22
C GLU A 1024 -29.33 16.20 27.07
N GLU A 1025 -30.28 15.30 27.40
CA GLU A 1025 -30.91 14.38 26.45
C GLU A 1025 -31.69 15.06 25.30
N LYS A 1026 -32.35 16.19 25.58
CA LYS A 1026 -33.12 16.98 24.60
C LYS A 1026 -32.31 17.47 23.39
N TYR A 1027 -30.97 17.45 23.46
CA TYR A 1027 -30.09 17.89 22.38
C TYR A 1027 -29.48 16.75 21.56
N TRP A 1028 -29.95 15.52 21.80
CA TRP A 1028 -29.54 14.33 21.06
C TRP A 1028 -30.69 13.75 20.21
N ASP A 1029 -31.87 14.38 20.23
CA ASP A 1029 -33.02 13.98 19.41
C ASP A 1029 -32.82 14.31 17.91
N GLN A 1030 -33.81 13.94 17.09
CA GLN A 1030 -33.75 14.11 15.63
C GLN A 1030 -33.47 15.55 15.19
N ARG A 1031 -33.86 16.57 15.97
CA ARG A 1031 -33.67 17.99 15.60
C ARG A 1031 -32.21 18.41 15.57
N TYR A 1032 -31.38 17.78 16.39
CA TYR A 1032 -29.96 18.12 16.56
C TYR A 1032 -29.01 17.05 16.04
N TYR A 1033 -29.54 16.02 15.37
CA TYR A 1033 -28.80 14.84 14.96
C TYR A 1033 -27.62 15.18 14.04
N LEU A 1034 -27.86 15.98 13.00
CA LEU A 1034 -26.80 16.45 12.09
C LEU A 1034 -25.79 17.34 12.82
N ASP A 1035 -26.26 18.23 13.70
CA ASP A 1035 -25.40 19.12 14.47
C ASP A 1035 -24.44 18.34 15.39
N ARG A 1036 -24.92 17.25 16.03
CA ARG A 1036 -24.06 16.36 16.83
C ARG A 1036 -23.04 15.63 15.96
N VAL A 1037 -23.44 15.09 14.81
CA VAL A 1037 -22.51 14.44 13.87
C VAL A 1037 -21.41 15.42 13.44
N LYS A 1038 -21.77 16.65 13.06
CA LYS A 1038 -20.80 17.71 12.72
C LYS A 1038 -19.87 18.00 13.90
N SER A 1039 -20.41 18.13 15.11
CA SER A 1039 -19.58 18.39 16.29
C SER A 1039 -18.52 17.32 16.56
N ILE A 1040 -18.89 16.04 16.40
CA ILE A 1040 -17.96 14.91 16.57
C ILE A 1040 -16.78 15.01 15.59
N PHE A 1041 -17.03 15.31 14.32
CA PHE A 1041 -15.96 15.48 13.34
C PHE A 1041 -15.17 16.78 13.58
N LEU A 1042 -15.78 17.86 14.10
CA LEU A 1042 -15.10 19.11 14.45
C LEU A 1042 -14.05 18.91 15.55
N HIS A 1043 -14.30 18.04 16.53
CA HIS A 1043 -13.30 17.69 17.56
C HIS A 1043 -12.03 17.07 16.96
N MET A 1044 -12.11 16.51 15.75
CA MET A 1044 -10.96 15.93 15.05
C MET A 1044 -10.19 16.96 14.18
N CYS A 1045 -10.67 18.21 14.11
CA CYS A 1045 -9.99 19.30 13.41
C CYS A 1045 -8.97 20.02 14.30
N LYS A 1046 -8.05 20.76 13.68
CA LYS A 1046 -7.04 21.54 14.38
C LYS A 1046 -7.74 22.55 15.29
N GLN A 1047 -7.28 22.66 16.52
CA GLN A 1047 -7.79 23.68 17.44
C GLN A 1047 -7.42 25.06 16.92
N THR A 1048 -8.45 25.86 16.61
CA THR A 1048 -8.39 27.24 16.15
C THR A 1048 -9.58 27.99 16.74
N GLU A 1049 -9.50 29.32 16.82
CA GLU A 1049 -10.63 30.16 17.24
C GLU A 1049 -11.88 29.87 16.38
N ASP A 1050 -11.68 29.67 15.07
CA ASP A 1050 -12.74 29.28 14.14
C ASP A 1050 -13.41 27.95 14.49
N ARG A 1051 -12.64 26.93 14.92
CA ARG A 1051 -13.18 25.63 15.35
C ARG A 1051 -14.06 25.80 16.58
N ASP A 1052 -13.59 26.56 17.56
CA ASP A 1052 -14.29 26.79 18.82
C ASP A 1052 -15.56 27.63 18.60
N PHE A 1053 -15.49 28.65 17.74
CA PHE A 1053 -16.66 29.39 17.28
C PHE A 1053 -17.70 28.49 16.60
N LEU A 1054 -17.29 27.60 15.69
CA LEU A 1054 -18.20 26.65 15.04
C LEU A 1054 -18.83 25.68 16.05
N LEU A 1055 -18.03 25.15 16.97
CA LEU A 1055 -18.49 24.31 18.06
C LEU A 1055 -19.53 25.02 18.95
N GLU A 1056 -19.39 26.33 19.16
CA GLU A 1056 -20.37 27.17 19.85
C GLU A 1056 -21.61 27.46 18.99
N SER A 1057 -21.47 27.65 17.68
CA SER A 1057 -22.60 27.88 16.77
C SER A 1057 -23.52 26.67 16.66
N LEU A 1058 -22.99 25.47 16.93
CA LEU A 1058 -23.75 24.24 17.00
C LEU A 1058 -24.43 24.03 18.36
N LEU A 1059 -24.33 24.98 19.31
CA LEU A 1059 -25.06 24.89 20.56
C LEU A 1059 -26.56 25.18 20.35
N PRO A 1060 -27.44 24.57 21.16
CA PRO A 1060 -28.87 24.81 21.09
C PRO A 1060 -29.22 26.29 21.28
N ASN A 1061 -30.07 26.84 20.40
CA ASN A 1061 -30.59 28.22 20.42
C ASN A 1061 -29.59 29.34 20.08
N LYS A 1062 -28.45 29.04 19.45
CA LYS A 1062 -27.56 30.05 18.85
C LYS A 1062 -27.61 29.95 17.32
N GLU A 1063 -28.21 30.94 16.64
CA GLU A 1063 -28.05 31.12 15.19
C GLU A 1063 -26.94 32.14 14.94
N LEU A 1064 -25.72 31.65 14.76
CA LEU A 1064 -24.59 32.48 14.31
C LEU A 1064 -24.39 32.25 12.81
N LYS A 1065 -24.39 33.34 12.03
CA LYS A 1065 -24.06 33.27 10.59
C LYS A 1065 -22.59 32.92 10.43
N VAL A 1066 -22.32 31.75 9.91
CA VAL A 1066 -20.97 31.25 9.62
C VAL A 1066 -20.58 31.70 8.21
N ASN A 1067 -19.52 32.51 8.09
CA ASN A 1067 -18.83 32.71 6.81
C ASN A 1067 -17.91 31.50 6.53
N THR A 1068 -17.59 31.25 5.27
CA THR A 1068 -16.79 30.10 4.81
C THR A 1068 -15.44 30.01 5.56
N ILE A 1069 -15.34 29.09 6.50
CA ILE A 1069 -14.12 28.81 7.29
C ILE A 1069 -13.43 27.58 6.68
N VAL A 1070 -12.13 27.68 6.42
CA VAL A 1070 -11.29 26.57 5.97
C VAL A 1070 -10.75 25.81 7.18
N LEU A 1071 -11.26 24.61 7.43
CA LEU A 1071 -10.81 23.75 8.53
C LEU A 1071 -9.65 22.85 8.12
N LYS A 1072 -8.70 22.62 9.03
CA LYS A 1072 -7.59 21.66 8.83
C LYS A 1072 -7.72 20.48 9.79
N CYS A 1073 -7.23 19.31 9.41
CA CYS A 1073 -7.20 18.13 10.27
C CYS A 1073 -6.30 18.36 11.50
N GLY A 1074 -6.75 17.95 12.69
CA GLY A 1074 -6.03 18.11 13.96
C GLY A 1074 -5.53 16.79 14.52
N LYS A 1075 -4.75 16.86 15.60
CA LYS A 1075 -4.40 15.69 16.43
C LYS A 1075 -5.25 15.72 17.70
N LEU A 1076 -5.85 14.59 18.06
CA LEU A 1076 -6.66 14.45 19.27
C LEU A 1076 -5.99 13.42 20.21
N PRO A 1077 -5.78 13.75 21.49
CA PRO A 1077 -5.31 12.78 22.48
C PRO A 1077 -6.42 11.77 22.83
N ALA A 1078 -6.04 10.55 23.23
CA ALA A 1078 -6.99 9.53 23.66
C ALA A 1078 -7.74 9.97 24.93
N TYR A 1079 -9.06 9.72 25.00
CA TYR A 1079 -9.91 10.23 26.07
C TYR A 1079 -9.47 9.73 27.47
N PHE A 1080 -9.17 8.43 27.62
CA PHE A 1080 -8.76 7.83 28.90
C PHE A 1080 -7.24 7.70 29.10
N ALA A 1081 -6.42 8.16 28.14
CA ALA A 1081 -4.96 7.98 28.18
C ALA A 1081 -4.21 9.23 27.67
N LYS A 1082 -4.78 10.41 27.88
CA LYS A 1082 -4.26 11.69 27.36
C LYS A 1082 -2.79 11.94 27.70
N CYS A 1083 -2.36 11.57 28.90
CA CYS A 1083 -0.98 11.77 29.37
C CYS A 1083 -0.02 10.63 29.01
N THR A 1084 -0.50 9.49 28.52
CA THR A 1084 0.30 8.26 28.30
C THR A 1084 0.29 7.74 26.87
N GLN A 1085 -0.50 8.35 25.98
CA GLN A 1085 -0.67 7.88 24.61
C GLN A 1085 -0.55 9.01 23.58
N LYS A 1086 0.15 8.71 22.48
CA LYS A 1086 0.34 9.64 21.36
C LYS A 1086 -0.99 10.11 20.74
N PRO A 1087 -1.18 11.43 20.57
CA PRO A 1087 -2.34 11.98 19.85
C PRO A 1087 -2.42 11.50 18.41
N CYS A 1088 -3.64 11.22 17.96
CA CYS A 1088 -3.89 10.65 16.63
C CYS A 1088 -4.58 11.66 15.71
N ALA A 1089 -4.21 11.64 14.43
CA ALA A 1089 -4.67 12.64 13.48
C ALA A 1089 -6.08 12.34 12.93
N GLY A 1090 -6.93 13.36 12.94
CA GLY A 1090 -8.30 13.40 12.43
C GLY A 1090 -8.41 13.51 10.92
N TYR A 1091 -7.64 12.72 10.20
CA TYR A 1091 -7.61 12.74 8.75
C TYR A 1091 -9.03 12.65 8.14
N LEU A 1092 -9.27 13.40 7.06
CA LEU A 1092 -10.56 13.56 6.37
C LEU A 1092 -11.70 14.22 7.16
N ALA A 1093 -11.56 14.50 8.45
CA ALA A 1093 -12.63 15.11 9.24
C ALA A 1093 -13.10 16.46 8.67
N ALA A 1094 -12.16 17.33 8.26
CA ALA A 1094 -12.46 18.62 7.63
C ALA A 1094 -13.25 18.45 6.32
N THR A 1095 -12.82 17.52 5.46
CA THR A 1095 -13.51 17.20 4.20
C THR A 1095 -14.92 16.67 4.40
N ILE A 1096 -15.11 15.82 5.42
CA ILE A 1096 -16.42 15.29 5.80
C ILE A 1096 -17.35 16.44 6.22
N LEU A 1097 -16.84 17.39 7.01
CA LEU A 1097 -17.60 18.57 7.47
C LEU A 1097 -17.99 19.49 6.33
N GLU A 1098 -17.08 19.78 5.40
CA GLU A 1098 -17.37 20.59 4.21
C GLU A 1098 -18.53 20.01 3.41
N ALA A 1099 -18.54 18.68 3.21
CA ALA A 1099 -19.64 18.02 2.51
C ALA A 1099 -20.98 18.18 3.26
N PHE A 1100 -20.98 18.10 4.59
CA PHE A 1100 -22.20 18.27 5.41
C PHE A 1100 -22.65 19.73 5.56
N ASN A 1101 -21.78 20.72 5.34
CA ASN A 1101 -22.15 22.14 5.39
C ASN A 1101 -22.99 22.59 4.19
N THR A 1102 -23.07 21.78 3.13
CA THR A 1102 -23.95 22.01 1.97
C THR A 1102 -25.35 21.38 2.11
N MET A 1103 -25.68 20.79 3.26
CA MET A 1103 -27.00 20.25 3.58
C MET A 1103 -27.85 21.31 4.29
N ASP A 1104 -29.08 21.54 3.84
CA ASP A 1104 -30.00 22.50 4.47
C ASP A 1104 -30.71 21.85 5.68
N LYS A 1105 -30.99 22.61 6.74
CA LYS A 1105 -31.69 22.10 7.94
C LYS A 1105 -33.15 21.72 7.65
N SER A 1106 -33.72 22.27 6.58
CA SER A 1106 -35.09 22.05 6.12
C SER A 1106 -35.34 20.62 5.60
N ASP A 1107 -34.32 19.94 5.07
CA ASP A 1107 -34.40 18.57 4.53
C ASP A 1107 -34.60 17.48 5.62
N PHE A 1108 -34.54 17.85 6.90
CA PHE A 1108 -34.51 16.91 8.04
C PHE A 1108 -35.75 16.91 8.92
N VAL A 1109 -36.63 17.90 8.74
CA VAL A 1109 -37.83 18.11 9.56
C VAL A 1109 -39.07 17.46 8.92
N SER A 1110 -39.00 17.10 7.62
CA SER A 1110 -40.02 16.29 6.91
C SER A 1110 -39.76 14.80 7.04
#